data_AF-A0A8E0I487-F1
#
_entry.id   AF-A0A8E0I487-F1
#
_cell.length_a   1.000
_cell.length_b   1.000
_cell.length_c   1.000
_cell.angle_alpha   90.00
_cell.angle_beta   90.00
_cell.angle_gamma   90.00
#
_symmetry.space_group_name_H-M   'P 1'
#
loop_
_entity.id
_entity.type
_entity.pdbx_description
1 polymer ?
#
loop_
_entity_poly.entity_id
_entity_poly.type
_entity_poly.pdbx_seq_one_letter_code
_entity_poly.pdbx_strand_id
1 'polypeptide(L)'
;MANQEQVYENVDLQVIKLLFNSDNGDYKVYAVRILNPNPALKMTLTQEATITGDMGYYNRRAIITADLVYDDAGSLRYNKPSYKLARLHFGLPKEPRRQWQLIDTLLVHQPTVRRRLHEHFADDTPILTIFSTDQVKPNSVPGIGPATIKKIATAIRGKLEIAVLANHWGKALSSMTYEKIWLAYKDANLAMQSIDANPYLLMSVAQLDFKKVDTFAKMRGIAANDPHRLTAGLQYIFRTAVLTQGLTYITITWFRQQAATLLAVREADLKMFADPQEALQYGFLLNEQYGLVTSCDMFATEGSVARIIKVAQKTAEPLMAPDELDDALDQFLDRFHLTINDQQRAAFQNVNRHGLSVLNGSAGTGKTWLTDLLVRFFNAQAKEKSVLLAPTGRAAKVLAKYTHEPAATIHAYLHLLPGEETGQFDADADWETFGDARLIVVDESSMLTTPLAYTVLKNVNFKKAHVLFVGDVFQLPPIGPGNFLKDCLDDEQVAATTLTRVYRQDSQSGVLALANRIRERLALPFGPDDDRYVSGNVALYNQRNAGRVFDAGVKAYQDALVKSGQQIDAQLLIVNKNIGATGRLRFNAELQALVNPAKNGEPEYISSYVDPVTNQKHHLRLNDRVMILKNDKHVPLVDPKTWERRAVLGENGLQQTDDFGTKRWRETIVANGDTGVVAHIDTKRHFVVVQIGQQYCYYSFGSVPRDLTLAYAITVHKAQGGQADTVIAIVNGADMMLNAQSFYTALTRTQQQFIFFGDFRVLLARTKIYPIDARHDLLGSFLSGQLTVDTFSRYTFDQVLAWLDKRHAERLSTRPALEAEEVKPSEQPFAVRYAEQLDILDQIVDEVAQLPARKPARDV
;
A
#
# COMPACT_ATOMS: atom_id res chain seq x y z
N MET A 1 41.32 -30.89 -14.46
CA MET A 1 41.41 -30.28 -13.11
C MET A 1 40.42 -29.13 -13.10
N ALA A 2 39.38 -29.21 -12.26
CA ALA A 2 38.39 -28.13 -12.18
C ALA A 2 39.08 -26.86 -11.68
N ASN A 3 38.96 -25.75 -12.42
CA ASN A 3 39.41 -24.44 -11.98
C ASN A 3 38.72 -24.14 -10.64
N GLN A 4 39.44 -24.24 -9.53
CA GLN A 4 38.97 -23.67 -8.27
C GLN A 4 38.95 -22.15 -8.46
N GLU A 5 37.75 -21.57 -8.44
CA GLU A 5 37.58 -20.11 -8.44
C GLU A 5 38.34 -19.54 -7.24
N GLN A 6 39.33 -18.69 -7.51
CA GLN A 6 40.13 -18.07 -6.46
C GLN A 6 39.24 -17.11 -5.65
N VAL A 7 39.03 -17.45 -4.37
CA VAL A 7 38.33 -16.60 -3.41
C VAL A 7 39.34 -15.66 -2.76
N TYR A 8 39.11 -14.36 -2.88
CA TYR A 8 39.86 -13.31 -2.20
C TYR A 8 39.17 -13.01 -0.89
N GLU A 9 39.78 -13.44 0.21
CA GLU A 9 39.16 -13.32 1.54
C GLU A 9 39.45 -11.96 2.20
N ASN A 10 38.51 -11.51 3.05
CA ASN A 10 38.66 -10.32 3.90
C ASN A 10 39.03 -9.03 3.16
N VAL A 11 38.39 -8.78 2.01
CA VAL A 11 38.58 -7.55 1.22
C VAL A 11 37.72 -6.44 1.81
N ASP A 12 38.35 -5.33 2.17
CA ASP A 12 37.70 -4.13 2.69
C ASP A 12 37.30 -3.22 1.53
N LEU A 13 36.02 -2.85 1.51
CA LEU A 13 35.41 -2.15 0.41
C LEU A 13 34.68 -0.91 0.91
N GLN A 14 35.01 0.25 0.36
CA GLN A 14 34.24 1.46 0.55
C GLN A 14 33.21 1.62 -0.57
N VAL A 15 31.94 1.74 -0.21
CA VAL A 15 30.85 1.92 -1.17
C VAL A 15 30.92 3.29 -1.83
N ILE A 16 31.05 3.32 -3.15
CA ILE A 16 31.05 4.55 -3.96
C ILE A 16 29.63 4.90 -4.39
N LYS A 17 28.91 3.93 -4.98
CA LYS A 17 27.50 4.06 -5.40
C LYS A 17 26.87 2.71 -5.74
N LEU A 18 25.55 2.60 -5.57
CA LEU A 18 24.75 1.48 -6.05
C LEU A 18 24.55 1.60 -7.58
N LEU A 19 24.75 0.49 -8.31
CA LEU A 19 24.61 0.39 -9.76
C LEU A 19 23.36 -0.38 -10.21
N PHE A 20 22.94 -1.41 -9.46
CA PHE A 20 21.76 -2.23 -9.76
C PHE A 20 21.16 -2.84 -8.48
N ASN A 21 19.84 -3.04 -8.45
CA ASN A 21 19.12 -3.80 -7.43
C ASN A 21 18.00 -4.61 -8.09
N SER A 22 17.86 -5.89 -7.72
CA SER A 22 16.79 -6.78 -8.19
C SER A 22 15.41 -6.39 -7.62
N ASP A 23 14.35 -6.51 -8.44
CA ASP A 23 12.98 -6.08 -8.11
C ASP A 23 12.34 -6.89 -6.96
N ASN A 24 12.77 -8.15 -6.76
CA ASN A 24 12.18 -9.08 -5.77
C ASN A 24 13.23 -9.79 -4.87
N GLY A 25 14.49 -9.32 -4.87
CA GLY A 25 15.59 -10.00 -4.19
C GLY A 25 16.65 -9.06 -3.61
N ASP A 26 17.52 -9.61 -2.77
CA ASP A 26 18.60 -8.85 -2.12
C ASP A 26 19.80 -8.59 -3.04
N TYR A 27 19.76 -9.11 -4.27
CA TYR A 27 20.81 -8.97 -5.27
C TYR A 27 21.05 -7.52 -5.67
N LYS A 28 22.27 -7.04 -5.43
CA LYS A 28 22.71 -5.67 -5.75
C LYS A 28 24.05 -5.69 -6.46
N VAL A 29 24.35 -4.58 -7.12
CA VAL A 29 25.65 -4.31 -7.70
C VAL A 29 26.14 -2.96 -7.20
N TYR A 30 27.30 -2.91 -6.55
CA TYR A 30 27.91 -1.68 -6.08
C TYR A 30 29.20 -1.37 -6.83
N ALA A 31 29.44 -0.10 -7.12
CA ALA A 31 30.79 0.40 -7.34
C ALA A 31 31.44 0.63 -5.98
N VAL A 32 32.64 0.09 -5.81
CA VAL A 32 33.39 0.13 -4.55
C VAL A 32 34.83 0.53 -4.78
N ARG A 33 35.46 1.07 -3.74
CA ARG A 33 36.92 1.25 -3.67
C ARG A 33 37.48 0.20 -2.72
N ILE A 34 38.50 -0.53 -3.16
CA ILE A 34 39.22 -1.49 -2.32
C ILE A 34 40.14 -0.71 -1.40
N LEU A 35 40.01 -0.91 -0.09
CA LEU A 35 40.76 -0.17 0.93
C LEU A 35 42.04 -0.88 1.36
N ASN A 36 42.09 -2.20 1.25
CA ASN A 36 43.24 -3.05 1.54
C ASN A 36 43.74 -3.76 0.27
N PRO A 37 44.25 -3.01 -0.72
CA PRO A 37 44.60 -3.57 -2.02
C PRO A 37 45.67 -4.66 -1.88
N ASN A 38 45.29 -5.88 -2.27
CA ASN A 38 46.19 -7.01 -2.44
C ASN A 38 46.72 -7.01 -3.89
N PRO A 39 48.02 -7.24 -4.15
CA PRO A 39 48.56 -7.33 -5.51
C PRO A 39 47.83 -8.33 -6.42
N ALA A 40 47.16 -9.33 -5.84
CA ALA A 40 46.38 -10.32 -6.58
C ALA A 40 44.98 -9.82 -7.02
N LEU A 41 44.47 -8.75 -6.41
CA LEU A 41 43.17 -8.16 -6.77
C LEU A 41 43.32 -7.25 -7.99
N LYS A 42 42.61 -7.58 -9.08
CA LYS A 42 42.42 -6.68 -10.22
C LYS A 42 41.57 -5.48 -9.82
N MET A 43 42.05 -4.27 -10.10
CA MET A 43 41.37 -3.00 -9.79
C MET A 43 41.80 -1.91 -10.76
N THR A 44 41.05 -0.81 -10.83
CA THR A 44 41.47 0.38 -11.61
C THR A 44 42.67 1.08 -10.95
N LEU A 45 43.27 2.05 -11.65
CA LEU A 45 44.30 2.93 -11.09
C LEU A 45 43.84 3.70 -9.84
N THR A 46 42.52 3.91 -9.69
CA THR A 46 41.89 4.55 -8.53
C THR A 46 41.43 3.53 -7.47
N GLN A 47 41.88 2.28 -7.56
CA GLN A 47 41.53 1.15 -6.69
C GLN A 47 40.03 0.83 -6.70
N GLU A 48 39.35 1.09 -7.81
CA GLU A 48 37.91 0.86 -7.93
C GLU A 48 37.61 -0.50 -8.58
N ALA A 49 36.50 -1.08 -8.15
CA ALA A 49 35.94 -2.32 -8.69
C ALA A 49 34.41 -2.29 -8.60
N THR A 50 33.76 -3.27 -9.21
CA THR A 50 32.35 -3.57 -9.00
C THR A 50 32.19 -4.85 -8.20
N ILE A 51 31.25 -4.86 -7.27
CA ILE A 51 30.84 -6.08 -6.57
C ILE A 51 29.38 -6.38 -6.87
N THR A 52 29.06 -7.66 -7.05
CA THR A 52 27.71 -8.14 -7.40
C THR A 52 27.30 -9.27 -6.46
N GLY A 53 26.08 -9.25 -5.91
CA GLY A 53 25.57 -10.32 -5.04
C GLY A 53 24.50 -9.84 -4.08
N ASP A 54 24.00 -10.74 -3.22
CA ASP A 54 22.96 -10.42 -2.25
C ASP A 54 23.53 -9.54 -1.12
N MET A 55 23.07 -8.29 -1.05
CA MET A 55 23.62 -7.24 -0.18
C MET A 55 22.52 -6.30 0.33
N GLY A 56 22.74 -5.66 1.47
CA GLY A 56 21.88 -4.58 1.98
C GLY A 56 22.00 -3.26 1.21
N TYR A 57 21.23 -2.25 1.61
CA TYR A 57 21.47 -0.87 1.16
C TYR A 57 22.63 -0.27 1.95
N TYR A 58 23.68 0.12 1.25
CA TYR A 58 24.84 0.76 1.84
C TYR A 58 24.92 2.21 1.37
N ASN A 59 25.05 3.12 2.34
CA ASN A 59 25.29 4.52 2.06
C ASN A 59 26.66 4.72 1.39
N ARG A 60 26.80 5.84 0.68
CA ARG A 60 28.08 6.27 0.14
C ARG A 60 29.09 6.41 1.29
N ARG A 61 30.28 5.84 1.12
CA ARG A 61 31.37 5.70 2.10
C ARG A 61 31.22 4.61 3.15
N ALA A 62 30.12 3.84 3.14
CA ALA A 62 30.03 2.65 4.00
C ALA A 62 31.19 1.71 3.73
N ILE A 63 31.82 1.21 4.79
CA ILE A 63 32.88 0.21 4.72
C ILE A 63 32.26 -1.15 4.99
N ILE A 64 32.48 -2.09 4.07
CA ILE A 64 32.05 -3.48 4.19
C ILE A 64 33.26 -4.39 3.98
N THR A 65 33.30 -5.49 4.70
CA THR A 65 34.33 -6.51 4.53
C THR A 65 33.70 -7.74 3.89
N ALA A 66 34.35 -8.28 2.87
CA ALA A 66 33.77 -9.34 2.05
C ALA A 66 34.83 -10.29 1.48
N ASP A 67 34.43 -11.54 1.29
CA ASP A 67 35.13 -12.48 0.43
C ASP A 67 34.59 -12.32 -0.99
N LEU A 68 35.48 -12.23 -1.96
CA LEU A 68 35.18 -11.90 -3.35
C LEU A 68 35.68 -12.99 -4.29
N VAL A 69 34.93 -13.28 -5.34
CA VAL A 69 35.36 -14.13 -6.46
C VAL A 69 35.40 -13.28 -7.71
N TYR A 70 36.48 -13.33 -8.47
CA TYR A 70 36.60 -12.50 -9.68
C TYR A 70 35.55 -12.91 -10.73
N ASP A 71 34.90 -11.93 -11.35
CA ASP A 71 33.85 -12.14 -12.34
C ASP A 71 34.27 -11.57 -13.69
N ASP A 72 34.78 -12.44 -14.58
CA ASP A 72 35.18 -12.06 -15.94
C ASP A 72 34.00 -11.52 -16.75
N ALA A 73 32.83 -12.16 -16.65
CA ALA A 73 31.62 -11.75 -17.38
C ALA A 73 31.09 -10.41 -16.86
N GLY A 74 31.06 -10.22 -15.54
CA GLY A 74 30.76 -8.93 -14.92
C GLY A 74 31.76 -7.86 -15.33
N SER A 75 33.05 -8.20 -15.42
CA SER A 75 34.10 -7.25 -15.76
C SER A 75 33.96 -6.69 -17.18
N LEU A 76 33.60 -7.56 -18.12
CA LEU A 76 33.22 -7.18 -19.48
C LEU A 76 31.95 -6.32 -19.49
N ARG A 77 30.92 -6.72 -18.74
CA ARG A 77 29.63 -6.02 -18.67
C ARG A 77 29.76 -4.59 -18.13
N TYR A 78 30.60 -4.36 -17.14
CA TYR A 78 30.75 -3.06 -16.47
C TYR A 78 31.97 -2.26 -16.92
N ASN A 79 32.74 -2.79 -17.87
CA ASN A 79 34.01 -2.24 -18.36
C ASN A 79 34.96 -1.82 -17.23
N LYS A 80 35.04 -2.65 -16.19
CA LYS A 80 35.91 -2.47 -15.02
C LYS A 80 36.04 -3.79 -14.25
N PRO A 81 37.11 -4.00 -13.46
CA PRO A 81 37.25 -5.20 -12.64
C PRO A 81 36.02 -5.43 -11.76
N SER A 82 35.43 -6.62 -11.88
CA SER A 82 34.20 -6.99 -11.18
C SER A 82 34.40 -8.27 -10.38
N TYR A 83 33.68 -8.37 -9.28
CA TYR A 83 33.71 -9.51 -8.38
C TYR A 83 32.29 -9.92 -7.99
N LYS A 84 32.05 -11.22 -7.88
CA LYS A 84 30.90 -11.77 -7.18
C LYS A 84 31.20 -11.80 -5.69
N LEU A 85 30.20 -11.42 -4.89
CA LEU A 85 30.25 -11.54 -3.45
C LEU A 85 30.18 -13.02 -3.10
N ALA A 86 31.29 -13.56 -2.59
CA ALA A 86 31.30 -14.91 -2.06
C ALA A 86 30.71 -14.89 -0.65
N ARG A 87 31.15 -13.99 0.23
CA ARG A 87 30.65 -13.87 1.61
C ARG A 87 30.72 -12.43 2.05
N LEU A 88 29.69 -11.93 2.73
CA LEU A 88 29.81 -10.69 3.49
C LEU A 88 30.24 -11.05 4.91
N HIS A 89 31.29 -10.40 5.42
CA HIS A 89 31.68 -10.53 6.81
C HIS A 89 30.84 -9.55 7.64
N PHE A 90 30.02 -10.12 8.49
CA PHE A 90 29.26 -9.39 9.48
C PHE A 90 30.04 -9.44 10.79
N GLY A 91 30.79 -8.39 11.06
CA GLY A 91 31.63 -8.31 12.24
C GLY A 91 32.18 -6.91 12.41
N LEU A 92 32.26 -6.45 13.65
CA LEU A 92 33.01 -5.24 13.92
C LEU A 92 34.50 -5.50 13.67
N PRO A 93 35.23 -4.56 13.05
CA PRO A 93 36.66 -4.72 12.84
C PRO A 93 37.38 -5.02 14.16
N LYS A 94 38.25 -6.03 14.17
CA LYS A 94 39.05 -6.37 15.36
C LYS A 94 40.22 -5.43 15.56
N GLU A 95 40.82 -4.95 14.47
CA GLU A 95 41.94 -4.02 14.49
C GLU A 95 41.48 -2.61 14.94
N PRO A 96 42.09 -2.02 15.98
CA PRO A 96 41.71 -0.71 16.50
C PRO A 96 41.58 0.40 15.45
N ARG A 97 42.51 0.50 14.51
CA ARG A 97 42.45 1.49 13.42
C ARG A 97 41.20 1.35 12.56
N ARG A 98 40.77 0.12 12.28
CA ARG A 98 39.56 -0.16 11.51
C ARG A 98 38.29 0.11 12.33
N GLN A 99 38.38 -0.03 13.66
CA GLN A 99 37.30 0.37 14.56
C GLN A 99 37.01 1.87 14.49
N TRP A 100 38.07 2.68 14.49
CA TRP A 100 37.96 4.13 14.30
C TRP A 100 37.36 4.52 12.95
N GLN A 101 37.77 3.85 11.85
CA GLN A 101 37.19 4.10 10.53
C GLN A 101 35.68 3.82 10.47
N LEU A 102 35.20 2.79 11.18
CA LEU A 102 33.78 2.51 11.30
C LEU A 102 33.06 3.59 12.11
N ILE A 103 33.62 3.99 13.26
CA ILE A 103 33.06 5.07 14.10
C ILE A 103 33.01 6.40 13.32
N ASP A 104 34.03 6.70 12.52
CA ASP A 104 34.07 7.88 11.67
C ASP A 104 32.95 7.90 10.62
N THR A 105 32.62 6.72 10.11
CA THR A 105 31.52 6.55 9.16
C THR A 105 30.17 6.76 9.85
N LEU A 106 30.01 6.26 11.09
CA LEU A 106 28.80 6.44 11.89
C LEU A 106 28.62 7.90 12.34
N LEU A 107 29.71 8.60 12.66
CA LEU A 107 29.72 9.98 13.15
C LEU A 107 30.00 11.01 12.05
N VAL A 108 29.79 10.65 10.77
CA VAL A 108 30.08 11.52 9.63
C VAL A 108 29.31 12.85 9.71
N HIS A 109 28.13 12.86 10.35
CA HIS A 109 27.29 14.04 10.57
C HIS A 109 27.51 14.72 11.93
N GLN A 110 28.43 14.21 12.77
CA GLN A 110 28.79 14.78 14.08
C GLN A 110 30.29 15.06 14.19
N PRO A 111 30.84 16.01 13.40
CA PRO A 111 32.29 16.24 13.31
C PRO A 111 32.91 16.65 14.65
N THR A 112 32.18 17.37 15.51
CA THR A 112 32.64 17.79 16.84
C THR A 112 32.77 16.61 17.80
N VAL A 113 31.80 15.68 17.78
CA VAL A 113 31.82 14.47 18.61
C VAL A 113 32.93 13.54 18.15
N ARG A 114 33.05 13.34 16.82
CA ARG A 114 34.13 12.58 16.20
C ARG A 114 35.50 13.11 16.62
N ARG A 115 35.73 14.44 16.48
CA ARG A 115 36.98 15.08 16.90
C ARG A 115 37.27 14.86 18.38
N ARG A 116 36.30 15.07 19.26
CA ARG A 116 36.46 14.87 20.71
C ARG A 116 36.79 13.44 21.10
N LEU A 117 36.25 12.45 20.37
CA LEU A 117 36.61 11.04 20.59
C LEU A 117 38.07 10.77 20.23
N HIS A 118 38.56 11.27 19.08
CA HIS A 118 39.97 11.15 18.69
C HIS A 118 40.93 11.96 19.59
N GLU A 119 40.46 13.07 20.16
CA GLU A 119 41.25 13.85 21.14
C GLU A 119 41.37 13.13 22.48
N HIS A 120 40.40 12.28 22.83
CA HIS A 120 40.34 11.61 24.14
C HIS A 120 40.90 10.19 24.13
N PHE A 121 40.73 9.44 23.03
CA PHE A 121 41.21 8.07 22.87
C PHE A 121 42.24 8.00 21.74
N ALA A 122 43.29 7.20 21.91
CA ALA A 122 44.28 7.01 20.86
C ALA A 122 43.73 6.15 19.69
N ASP A 123 44.21 6.39 18.47
CA ASP A 123 43.75 5.70 17.25
C ASP A 123 44.04 4.18 17.23
N ASP A 124 44.86 3.68 18.15
CA ASP A 124 45.15 2.26 18.39
C ASP A 124 44.33 1.66 19.56
N THR A 125 43.43 2.44 20.14
CA THR A 125 42.50 1.99 21.17
C THR A 125 41.38 1.12 20.56
N PRO A 126 41.05 -0.05 21.13
CA PRO A 126 39.93 -0.89 20.68
C PRO A 126 38.58 -0.27 21.08
N ILE A 127 38.25 0.85 20.45
CA ILE A 127 37.15 1.75 20.78
C ILE A 127 35.78 1.07 20.81
N LEU A 128 35.52 0.07 19.97
CA LEU A 128 34.24 -0.65 19.94
C LEU A 128 34.05 -1.51 21.18
N THR A 129 35.13 -2.09 21.73
CA THR A 129 35.10 -2.88 22.98
C THR A 129 34.76 -2.01 24.18
N ILE A 130 35.24 -0.75 24.19
CA ILE A 130 34.97 0.20 25.27
C ILE A 130 33.49 0.60 25.27
N PHE A 131 32.90 0.86 24.09
CA PHE A 131 31.48 1.19 23.96
C PHE A 131 30.54 -0.02 24.08
N SER A 132 31.01 -1.25 23.84
CA SER A 132 30.18 -2.46 23.92
C SER A 132 30.06 -3.04 25.33
N THR A 133 30.94 -2.66 26.25
CA THR A 133 31.02 -3.20 27.62
C THR A 133 30.49 -2.23 28.69
N ASP A 134 29.79 -1.16 28.28
CA ASP A 134 29.35 -0.05 29.15
C ASP A 134 30.48 0.56 30.01
N GLN A 135 31.74 0.40 29.58
CA GLN A 135 32.91 0.91 30.31
C GLN A 135 33.07 2.44 30.18
N VAL A 136 32.45 3.07 29.18
CA VAL A 136 32.42 4.53 29.03
C VAL A 136 31.34 5.12 29.93
N LYS A 137 31.74 5.72 31.07
CA LYS A 137 30.80 6.46 31.91
C LYS A 137 30.25 7.69 31.17
N PRO A 138 28.98 8.10 31.39
CA PRO A 138 28.35 9.19 30.66
C PRO A 138 29.03 10.58 30.74
N ASN A 139 30.00 10.77 31.65
CA ASN A 139 30.78 12.01 31.80
C ASN A 139 32.29 11.82 31.52
N SER A 140 32.71 10.69 30.95
CA SER A 140 34.13 10.33 30.82
C SER A 140 34.86 11.05 29.68
N VAL A 141 34.15 11.49 28.64
CA VAL A 141 34.75 12.20 27.49
C VAL A 141 34.45 13.71 27.56
N PRO A 142 35.45 14.58 27.79
CA PRO A 142 35.24 16.02 27.92
C PRO A 142 34.51 16.63 26.72
N GLY A 143 33.39 17.31 26.99
CA GLY A 143 32.58 17.98 25.97
C GLY A 143 31.60 17.08 25.22
N ILE A 144 31.51 15.77 25.50
CA ILE A 144 30.43 14.93 24.97
C ILE A 144 29.43 14.68 26.10
N GLY A 145 28.16 15.04 25.87
CA GLY A 145 27.13 14.88 26.88
C GLY A 145 26.74 13.40 27.13
N PRO A 146 26.19 13.09 28.31
CA PRO A 146 25.83 11.73 28.72
C PRO A 146 24.82 11.05 27.79
N ALA A 147 23.85 11.82 27.27
CA ALA A 147 22.89 11.32 26.30
C ALA A 147 23.54 10.91 24.97
N THR A 148 24.53 11.67 24.50
CA THR A 148 25.25 11.38 23.25
C THR A 148 26.11 10.13 23.37
N ILE A 149 26.82 9.95 24.51
CA ILE A 149 27.62 8.75 24.78
C ILE A 149 26.72 7.49 24.80
N LYS A 150 25.59 7.53 25.50
CA LYS A 150 24.64 6.42 25.56
C LYS A 150 24.12 6.04 24.15
N LYS A 151 23.81 7.04 23.32
CA LYS A 151 23.33 6.81 21.95
C LYS A 151 24.39 6.16 21.05
N ILE A 152 25.65 6.60 21.15
CA ILE A 152 26.78 5.99 20.42
C ILE A 152 26.95 4.53 20.82
N ALA A 153 26.93 4.25 22.14
CA ALA A 153 26.99 2.88 22.66
C ALA A 153 25.86 2.00 22.11
N THR A 154 24.62 2.49 22.11
CA THR A 154 23.45 1.77 21.55
C THR A 154 23.61 1.46 20.06
N ALA A 155 24.10 2.39 19.24
CA ALA A 155 24.34 2.13 17.80
C ALA A 155 25.42 1.07 17.57
N ILE A 156 26.53 1.16 18.30
CA ILE A 156 27.63 0.21 18.22
C ILE A 156 27.16 -1.18 18.65
N ARG A 157 26.43 -1.24 19.77
CA ARG A 157 25.79 -2.47 20.27
C ARG A 157 24.83 -3.06 19.24
N GLY A 158 24.01 -2.25 18.59
CA GLY A 158 23.12 -2.72 17.53
C GLY A 158 23.88 -3.37 16.37
N LYS A 159 24.97 -2.76 15.90
CA LYS A 159 25.81 -3.35 14.86
C LYS A 159 26.54 -4.63 15.33
N LEU A 160 26.93 -4.72 16.60
CA LEU A 160 27.46 -5.96 17.20
C LEU A 160 26.42 -7.08 17.21
N GLU A 161 25.24 -6.78 17.71
CA GLU A 161 24.17 -7.77 17.82
C GLU A 161 23.70 -8.25 16.45
N ILE A 162 23.61 -7.37 15.45
CA ILE A 162 23.38 -7.75 14.05
C ILE A 162 24.48 -8.71 13.55
N ALA A 163 25.74 -8.47 13.89
CA ALA A 163 26.84 -9.37 13.54
C ALA A 163 26.74 -10.73 14.24
N VAL A 164 26.27 -10.76 15.50
CA VAL A 164 25.98 -12.01 16.23
C VAL A 164 24.89 -12.81 15.52
N LEU A 165 23.78 -12.17 15.14
CA LEU A 165 22.70 -12.80 14.38
C LEU A 165 23.18 -13.37 13.04
N ALA A 166 24.01 -12.60 12.33
CA ALA A 166 24.56 -13.00 11.05
C ALA A 166 25.60 -14.13 11.17
N ASN A 167 26.36 -14.20 12.27
CA ASN A 167 27.24 -15.34 12.52
C ASN A 167 26.46 -16.62 12.81
N HIS A 168 25.31 -16.51 13.48
CA HIS A 168 24.47 -17.66 13.81
C HIS A 168 23.71 -18.23 12.61
N TRP A 169 23.11 -17.35 11.79
CA TRP A 169 22.29 -17.76 10.64
C TRP A 169 23.00 -17.63 9.27
N GLY A 170 24.19 -17.05 9.22
CA GLY A 170 25.07 -17.04 8.06
C GLY A 170 24.48 -16.34 6.82
N LYS A 171 24.52 -17.02 5.68
CA LYS A 171 23.93 -16.52 4.41
C LYS A 171 22.46 -16.89 4.25
N ALA A 172 21.86 -17.54 5.25
CA ALA A 172 20.50 -18.03 5.14
C ALA A 172 19.47 -16.87 5.20
N LEU A 173 19.87 -15.73 5.76
CA LEU A 173 19.08 -14.49 5.79
C LEU A 173 19.96 -13.32 5.31
N SER A 174 19.33 -12.23 4.85
CA SER A 174 20.05 -11.06 4.35
C SER A 174 20.35 -10.03 5.44
N SER A 175 21.27 -9.10 5.15
CA SER A 175 21.64 -8.02 6.06
C SER A 175 20.45 -7.19 6.54
N MET A 176 19.50 -6.92 5.64
CA MET A 176 18.28 -6.18 5.95
C MET A 176 17.37 -6.98 6.88
N THR A 177 17.27 -8.29 6.68
CA THR A 177 16.54 -9.17 7.59
C THR A 177 17.14 -9.14 8.99
N TYR A 178 18.47 -9.18 9.14
CA TYR A 178 19.10 -9.07 10.46
C TYR A 178 18.84 -7.72 11.13
N GLU A 179 18.85 -6.62 10.38
CA GLU A 179 18.48 -5.30 10.91
C GLU A 179 17.03 -5.27 11.39
N LYS A 180 16.09 -5.83 10.63
CA LYS A 180 14.68 -5.93 11.05
C LYS A 180 14.50 -6.82 12.29
N ILE A 181 15.21 -7.95 12.35
CA ILE A 181 15.19 -8.82 13.53
C ILE A 181 15.74 -8.07 14.74
N TRP A 182 16.89 -7.41 14.61
CA TRP A 182 17.44 -6.64 15.72
C TRP A 182 16.54 -5.46 16.11
N LEU A 183 15.91 -4.78 15.15
CA LEU A 183 14.92 -3.76 15.42
C LEU A 183 13.72 -4.31 16.18
N ALA A 184 13.23 -5.51 15.85
CA ALA A 184 12.18 -6.10 16.65
C ALA A 184 12.68 -6.46 18.05
N TYR A 185 13.83 -7.15 18.14
CA TYR A 185 14.31 -7.80 19.36
C TYR A 185 15.06 -6.93 20.35
N LYS A 186 15.87 -6.00 19.87
CA LYS A 186 16.90 -5.26 20.63
C LYS A 186 17.85 -6.12 21.47
N ASP A 187 17.80 -7.44 21.30
CA ASP A 187 18.64 -8.44 21.95
C ASP A 187 18.84 -9.62 20.98
N ALA A 188 20.09 -9.84 20.56
CA ALA A 188 20.43 -10.91 19.63
C ALA A 188 20.19 -12.32 20.20
N ASN A 189 20.43 -12.54 21.49
CA ASN A 189 20.28 -13.88 22.08
C ASN A 189 18.80 -14.27 22.17
N LEU A 190 17.95 -13.34 22.61
CA LEU A 190 16.51 -13.54 22.64
C LEU A 190 15.95 -13.80 21.23
N ALA A 191 16.41 -13.03 20.24
CA ALA A 191 16.06 -13.23 18.83
C ALA A 191 16.45 -14.62 18.34
N MET A 192 17.68 -15.07 18.61
CA MET A 192 18.16 -16.39 18.22
C MET A 192 17.33 -17.50 18.83
N GLN A 193 17.07 -17.44 20.14
CA GLN A 193 16.26 -18.43 20.85
C GLN A 193 14.84 -18.51 20.28
N SER A 194 14.21 -17.35 20.06
CA SER A 194 12.84 -17.27 19.58
C SER A 194 12.69 -17.77 18.14
N ILE A 195 13.56 -17.31 17.22
CA ILE A 195 13.50 -17.69 15.80
C ILE A 195 13.97 -19.13 15.57
N ASP A 196 14.89 -19.66 16.37
CA ASP A 196 15.25 -21.08 16.27
C ASP A 196 14.15 -22.00 16.78
N ALA A 197 13.43 -21.60 17.84
CA ALA A 197 12.26 -22.32 18.33
C ALA A 197 11.09 -22.25 17.33
N ASN A 198 10.88 -21.10 16.68
CA ASN A 198 9.86 -20.92 15.66
C ASN A 198 10.37 -20.01 14.52
N PRO A 199 10.92 -20.60 13.43
CA PRO A 199 11.41 -19.82 12.30
C PRO A 199 10.35 -18.98 11.60
N TYR A 200 9.07 -19.36 11.71
CA TYR A 200 7.96 -18.67 11.06
C TYR A 200 7.65 -17.29 11.67
N LEU A 201 8.24 -16.95 12.82
CA LEU A 201 8.25 -15.58 13.36
C LEU A 201 8.91 -14.57 12.41
N LEU A 202 9.81 -15.02 11.52
CA LEU A 202 10.42 -14.16 10.50
C LEU A 202 9.40 -13.54 9.54
N MET A 203 8.21 -14.14 9.40
CA MET A 203 7.15 -13.58 8.55
C MET A 203 6.57 -12.29 9.14
N SER A 204 6.49 -12.15 10.47
CA SER A 204 6.03 -10.92 11.11
C SER A 204 7.19 -9.97 11.40
N VAL A 205 8.29 -10.47 11.94
CA VAL A 205 9.44 -9.67 12.38
C VAL A 205 10.22 -9.06 11.21
N ALA A 206 10.47 -9.84 10.16
CA ALA A 206 11.26 -9.40 9.01
C ALA A 206 10.41 -9.16 7.75
N GLN A 207 9.10 -9.42 7.82
CA GLN A 207 8.16 -9.36 6.69
C GLN A 207 8.61 -10.24 5.51
N LEU A 208 9.21 -11.39 5.81
CA LEU A 208 9.59 -12.35 4.79
C LEU A 208 8.37 -13.15 4.30
N ASP A 209 8.36 -13.50 3.01
CA ASP A 209 7.33 -14.39 2.48
C ASP A 209 7.50 -15.82 3.03
N PHE A 210 6.38 -16.56 3.08
CA PHE A 210 6.38 -17.93 3.60
C PHE A 210 7.39 -18.82 2.88
N LYS A 211 7.58 -18.70 1.56
CA LYS A 211 8.47 -19.59 0.80
C LYS A 211 9.93 -19.41 1.21
N LYS A 212 10.38 -18.17 1.41
CA LYS A 212 11.72 -17.84 1.92
C LYS A 212 11.90 -18.38 3.33
N VAL A 213 10.92 -18.16 4.20
CA VAL A 213 10.97 -18.64 5.59
C VAL A 213 10.91 -20.17 5.66
N ASP A 214 10.10 -20.82 4.83
CA ASP A 214 9.99 -22.28 4.75
C ASP A 214 11.30 -22.91 4.25
N THR A 215 11.99 -22.26 3.31
CA THR A 215 13.33 -22.66 2.87
C THR A 215 14.33 -22.56 4.02
N PHE A 216 14.32 -21.45 4.76
CA PHE A 216 15.14 -21.24 5.95
C PHE A 216 14.86 -22.29 7.04
N ALA A 217 13.59 -22.57 7.33
CA ALA A 217 13.17 -23.54 8.34
C ALA A 217 13.58 -24.98 7.97
N LYS A 218 13.36 -25.39 6.71
CA LYS A 218 13.75 -26.72 6.20
C LYS A 218 15.24 -26.98 6.29
N MET A 219 16.08 -25.98 5.99
CA MET A 219 17.53 -26.08 6.15
C MET A 219 17.96 -26.36 7.61
N ARG A 220 17.11 -26.03 8.59
CA ARG A 220 17.34 -26.28 10.02
C ARG A 220 16.64 -27.53 10.54
N GLY A 221 16.09 -28.36 9.64
CA GLY A 221 15.49 -29.64 10.01
C GLY A 221 14.07 -29.54 10.58
N ILE A 222 13.37 -28.42 10.42
CA ILE A 222 11.96 -28.33 10.78
C ILE A 222 11.16 -29.33 9.94
N ALA A 223 10.37 -30.18 10.61
CA ALA A 223 9.59 -31.22 9.97
C ALA A 223 8.49 -30.64 9.07
N ALA A 224 8.12 -31.36 8.01
CA ALA A 224 7.08 -30.91 7.08
C ALA A 224 5.71 -30.74 7.76
N ASN A 225 5.41 -31.55 8.78
CA ASN A 225 4.17 -31.52 9.55
C ASN A 225 4.29 -30.71 10.87
N ASP A 226 5.33 -29.90 11.02
CA ASP A 226 5.49 -29.04 12.19
C ASP A 226 4.29 -28.07 12.34
N PRO A 227 3.67 -27.94 13.53
CA PRO A 227 2.48 -27.11 13.71
C PRO A 227 2.68 -25.62 13.39
N HIS A 228 3.88 -25.06 13.66
CA HIS A 228 4.18 -23.67 13.32
C HIS A 228 4.27 -23.49 11.80
N ARG A 229 4.91 -24.44 11.11
CA ARG A 229 4.95 -24.50 9.64
C ARG A 229 3.56 -24.59 9.04
N LEU A 230 2.74 -25.51 9.52
CA LEU A 230 1.40 -25.72 9.00
C LEU A 230 0.55 -24.46 9.21
N THR A 231 0.56 -23.86 10.41
CA THR A 231 -0.16 -22.61 10.70
C THR A 231 0.27 -21.48 9.76
N ALA A 232 1.56 -21.22 9.66
CA ALA A 232 2.10 -20.15 8.80
C ALA A 232 1.79 -20.39 7.31
N GLY A 233 1.87 -21.65 6.89
CA GLY A 233 1.58 -22.08 5.53
C GLY A 233 0.11 -21.92 5.16
N LEU A 234 -0.80 -22.36 6.03
CA LEU A 234 -2.25 -22.22 5.84
C LEU A 234 -2.66 -20.76 5.75
N GLN A 235 -2.17 -19.91 6.66
CA GLN A 235 -2.40 -18.46 6.62
C GLN A 235 -1.84 -17.83 5.34
N TYR A 236 -0.65 -18.25 4.89
CA TYR A 236 -0.07 -17.80 3.63
C TYR A 236 -0.92 -18.20 2.41
N ILE A 237 -1.38 -19.45 2.34
CA ILE A 237 -2.24 -19.93 1.25
C ILE A 237 -3.54 -19.15 1.25
N PHE A 238 -4.20 -19.01 2.40
CA PHE A 238 -5.46 -18.29 2.50
C PHE A 238 -5.30 -16.84 2.02
N ARG A 239 -4.27 -16.14 2.51
CA ARG A 239 -3.98 -14.76 2.08
C ARG A 239 -3.65 -14.64 0.60
N THR A 240 -2.88 -15.57 0.03
CA THR A 240 -2.35 -15.43 -1.35
C THR A 240 -3.20 -16.07 -2.43
N ALA A 241 -4.03 -17.05 -2.08
CA ALA A 241 -4.87 -17.80 -3.03
C ALA A 241 -6.36 -17.53 -2.85
N VAL A 242 -6.81 -17.09 -1.67
CA VAL A 242 -8.24 -16.80 -1.39
C VAL A 242 -8.48 -15.29 -1.37
N LEU A 243 -7.83 -14.55 -0.46
CA LEU A 243 -8.10 -13.11 -0.28
C LEU A 243 -7.75 -12.25 -1.50
N THR A 244 -6.69 -12.61 -2.24
CA THR A 244 -6.28 -11.90 -3.48
C THR A 244 -7.27 -12.07 -4.63
N GLN A 245 -8.15 -13.08 -4.58
CA GLN A 245 -9.23 -13.28 -5.55
C GLN A 245 -10.49 -12.48 -5.16
N GLY A 246 -10.46 -11.76 -4.04
CA GLY A 246 -11.60 -11.04 -3.51
C GLY A 246 -12.53 -11.88 -2.64
N LEU A 247 -12.18 -13.15 -2.38
CA LEU A 247 -12.96 -14.06 -1.55
C LEU A 247 -12.59 -13.88 -0.08
N THR A 248 -13.55 -14.03 0.83
CA THR A 248 -13.32 -14.01 2.29
C THR A 248 -13.54 -15.38 2.94
N TYR A 249 -14.12 -16.32 2.21
CA TYR A 249 -14.21 -17.73 2.55
C TYR A 249 -14.03 -18.61 1.31
N ILE A 250 -13.81 -19.90 1.52
CA ILE A 250 -13.72 -20.90 0.45
C ILE A 250 -14.24 -22.26 0.94
N THR A 251 -14.40 -23.23 0.04
CA THR A 251 -14.78 -24.58 0.45
C THR A 251 -13.64 -25.30 1.17
N ILE A 252 -13.98 -26.07 2.21
CA ILE A 252 -13.03 -26.88 2.99
C ILE A 252 -12.27 -27.84 2.07
N THR A 253 -12.97 -28.49 1.14
CA THR A 253 -12.39 -29.47 0.21
C THR A 253 -11.29 -28.84 -0.64
N TRP A 254 -11.55 -27.69 -1.25
CA TRP A 254 -10.56 -27.01 -2.08
C TRP A 254 -9.37 -26.54 -1.25
N PHE A 255 -9.62 -25.93 -0.09
CA PHE A 255 -8.55 -25.40 0.76
C PHE A 255 -7.63 -26.50 1.28
N ARG A 256 -8.20 -27.65 1.68
CA ARG A 256 -7.45 -28.84 2.12
C ARG A 256 -6.51 -29.37 1.02
N GLN A 257 -7.01 -29.50 -0.21
CA GLN A 257 -6.22 -29.98 -1.35
C GLN A 257 -5.07 -29.02 -1.71
N GLN A 258 -5.36 -27.70 -1.73
CA GLN A 258 -4.34 -26.69 -1.98
C GLN A 258 -3.28 -26.67 -0.88
N ALA A 259 -3.69 -26.82 0.39
CA ALA A 259 -2.77 -26.89 1.52
C ALA A 259 -1.87 -28.12 1.49
N ALA A 260 -2.43 -29.30 1.22
CA ALA A 260 -1.65 -30.53 1.10
C ALA A 260 -0.60 -30.42 -0.02
N THR A 261 -1.00 -29.84 -1.15
CA THR A 261 -0.13 -29.65 -2.32
C THR A 261 0.99 -28.65 -2.04
N LEU A 262 0.67 -27.44 -1.57
CA LEU A 262 1.68 -26.38 -1.37
C LEU A 262 2.62 -26.71 -0.21
N LEU A 263 2.11 -27.31 0.86
CA LEU A 263 2.91 -27.68 2.02
C LEU A 263 3.64 -29.01 1.83
N ALA A 264 3.33 -29.77 0.78
CA ALA A 264 3.88 -31.10 0.50
C ALA A 264 3.71 -32.06 1.70
N VAL A 265 2.48 -32.13 2.22
CA VAL A 265 2.09 -33.02 3.33
C VAL A 265 0.86 -33.83 2.93
N ARG A 266 0.57 -34.92 3.65
CA ARG A 266 -0.67 -35.67 3.41
C ARG A 266 -1.84 -34.88 3.98
N GLU A 267 -3.02 -35.03 3.40
CA GLU A 267 -4.24 -34.40 3.95
C GLU A 267 -4.49 -34.78 5.41
N ALA A 268 -4.16 -36.01 5.80
CA ALA A 268 -4.28 -36.48 7.20
C ALA A 268 -3.35 -35.77 8.19
N ASP A 269 -2.27 -35.15 7.71
CA ASP A 269 -1.35 -34.37 8.56
C ASP A 269 -1.90 -32.95 8.84
N LEU A 270 -2.90 -32.50 8.07
CA LEU A 270 -3.54 -31.19 8.23
C LEU A 270 -4.65 -31.25 9.29
N LYS A 271 -4.25 -31.37 10.55
CA LYS A 271 -5.16 -31.50 11.70
C LYS A 271 -6.21 -30.41 11.79
N MET A 272 -5.94 -29.21 11.25
CA MET A 272 -6.92 -28.11 11.19
C MET A 272 -8.26 -28.50 10.58
N PHE A 273 -8.32 -29.55 9.75
CA PHE A 273 -9.53 -30.01 9.08
C PHE A 273 -10.19 -31.20 9.77
N ALA A 274 -9.67 -31.66 10.91
CA ALA A 274 -10.23 -32.78 11.66
C ALA A 274 -11.55 -32.39 12.33
N ASP A 275 -11.57 -31.22 12.99
CA ASP A 275 -12.75 -30.66 13.63
C ASP A 275 -12.60 -29.12 13.83
N PRO A 276 -13.68 -28.40 14.19
CA PRO A 276 -13.63 -26.96 14.40
C PRO A 276 -12.69 -26.49 15.53
N GLN A 277 -12.44 -27.31 16.56
CA GLN A 277 -11.56 -26.96 17.67
C GLN A 277 -10.09 -26.97 17.26
N GLU A 278 -9.69 -27.96 16.48
CA GLU A 278 -8.38 -27.96 15.84
C GLU A 278 -8.24 -26.75 14.91
N ALA A 279 -9.23 -26.47 14.05
CA ALA A 279 -9.19 -25.32 13.13
C ALA A 279 -8.89 -23.99 13.83
N LEU A 280 -9.54 -23.75 14.98
CA LEU A 280 -9.33 -22.54 15.78
C LEU A 280 -7.87 -22.41 16.24
N GLN A 281 -7.17 -23.51 16.54
CA GLN A 281 -5.74 -23.46 16.90
C GLN A 281 -4.85 -22.96 15.77
N TYR A 282 -5.27 -23.11 14.51
CA TYR A 282 -4.58 -22.61 13.32
C TYR A 282 -5.08 -21.22 12.89
N GLY A 283 -6.04 -20.63 13.60
CA GLY A 283 -6.65 -19.33 13.29
C GLY A 283 -7.67 -19.40 12.15
N PHE A 284 -8.41 -20.50 12.06
CA PHE A 284 -9.48 -20.71 11.09
C PHE A 284 -10.79 -21.13 11.75
N LEU A 285 -11.90 -20.82 11.09
CA LEU A 285 -13.23 -21.30 11.44
C LEU A 285 -13.76 -22.22 10.34
N LEU A 286 -14.34 -23.34 10.75
CA LEU A 286 -15.03 -24.27 9.85
C LEU A 286 -16.54 -24.14 10.06
N ASN A 287 -17.26 -23.95 8.95
CA ASN A 287 -18.69 -24.16 8.89
C ASN A 287 -18.95 -25.56 8.31
N GLU A 288 -19.23 -26.53 9.18
CA GLU A 288 -19.43 -27.93 8.79
C GLU A 288 -20.73 -28.13 7.98
N GLN A 289 -21.76 -27.32 8.25
CA GLN A 289 -23.06 -27.41 7.57
C GLN A 289 -22.94 -27.12 6.08
N TYR A 290 -22.18 -26.09 5.72
CA TYR A 290 -22.02 -25.64 4.32
C TYR A 290 -20.65 -26.02 3.74
N GLY A 291 -19.78 -26.66 4.52
CA GLY A 291 -18.45 -27.07 4.07
C GLY A 291 -17.53 -25.88 3.77
N LEU A 292 -17.61 -24.80 4.54
CA LEU A 292 -16.88 -23.54 4.32
C LEU A 292 -15.76 -23.33 5.34
N VAL A 293 -14.72 -22.60 4.95
CA VAL A 293 -13.61 -22.20 5.82
C VAL A 293 -13.26 -20.73 5.59
N THR A 294 -13.01 -20.02 6.69
CA THR A 294 -12.49 -18.64 6.71
C THR A 294 -11.44 -18.48 7.81
N SER A 295 -10.61 -17.45 7.75
CA SER A 295 -9.70 -17.11 8.84
C SER A 295 -10.45 -16.40 9.98
N CYS A 296 -9.98 -16.57 11.22
CA CYS A 296 -10.56 -15.88 12.38
C CYS A 296 -10.50 -14.34 12.21
N ASP A 297 -9.39 -13.82 11.69
CA ASP A 297 -9.23 -12.38 11.44
C ASP A 297 -10.30 -11.86 10.45
N MET A 298 -10.51 -12.55 9.33
CA MET A 298 -11.47 -12.12 8.30
C MET A 298 -12.92 -12.25 8.78
N PHE A 299 -13.23 -13.34 9.48
CA PHE A 299 -14.53 -13.52 10.12
C PHE A 299 -14.83 -12.41 11.13
N ALA A 300 -13.86 -12.07 11.98
CA ALA A 300 -13.97 -10.98 12.94
C ALA A 300 -14.21 -9.65 12.22
N THR A 301 -13.44 -9.35 11.17
CA THR A 301 -13.62 -8.14 10.35
C THR A 301 -15.04 -8.05 9.75
N GLU A 302 -15.51 -9.08 9.05
CA GLU A 302 -16.83 -9.04 8.39
C GLU A 302 -17.98 -9.03 9.41
N GLY A 303 -17.88 -9.82 10.48
CA GLY A 303 -18.86 -9.82 11.56
C GLY A 303 -18.92 -8.47 12.29
N SER A 304 -17.77 -7.82 12.52
CA SER A 304 -17.73 -6.46 13.07
C SER A 304 -18.38 -5.45 12.15
N VAL A 305 -18.11 -5.50 10.83
CA VAL A 305 -18.76 -4.60 9.86
C VAL A 305 -20.28 -4.78 9.89
N ALA A 306 -20.78 -6.01 9.86
CA ALA A 306 -22.21 -6.28 9.92
C ALA A 306 -22.85 -5.74 11.21
N ARG A 307 -22.20 -5.96 12.37
CA ARG A 307 -22.67 -5.43 13.66
C ARG A 307 -22.62 -3.89 13.72
N ILE A 308 -21.54 -3.26 13.24
CA ILE A 308 -21.41 -1.79 13.19
C ILE A 308 -22.49 -1.19 12.30
N ILE A 309 -22.75 -1.76 11.11
CA ILE A 309 -23.84 -1.31 10.23
C ILE A 309 -25.17 -1.34 10.99
N LYS A 310 -25.52 -2.48 11.60
CA LYS A 310 -26.77 -2.62 12.36
C LYS A 310 -26.91 -1.59 13.48
N VAL A 311 -25.82 -1.29 14.16
CA VAL A 311 -25.81 -0.29 15.23
C VAL A 311 -25.93 1.13 14.68
N ALA A 312 -25.16 1.49 13.64
CA ALA A 312 -25.23 2.79 12.98
C ALA A 312 -26.64 3.11 12.46
N GLN A 313 -27.40 2.11 12.00
CA GLN A 313 -28.79 2.30 11.58
C GLN A 313 -29.75 2.53 12.76
N LYS A 314 -29.43 2.05 13.96
CA LYS A 314 -30.30 2.14 15.15
C LYS A 314 -30.04 3.35 16.03
N THR A 315 -28.78 3.75 16.18
CA THR A 315 -28.35 4.68 17.22
C THR A 315 -28.04 6.07 16.72
N ALA A 316 -27.98 6.27 15.40
CA ALA A 316 -27.65 7.56 14.82
C ALA A 316 -28.80 8.54 14.99
N GLU A 317 -28.51 9.69 15.59
CA GLU A 317 -29.45 10.81 15.64
C GLU A 317 -29.41 11.59 14.32
N PRO A 318 -30.54 12.10 13.81
CA PRO A 318 -30.54 12.86 12.58
C PRO A 318 -29.57 14.05 12.59
N LEU A 319 -28.88 14.32 11.48
CA LEU A 319 -27.97 15.47 11.36
C LEU A 319 -28.70 16.80 11.62
N MET A 320 -29.96 16.87 11.23
CA MET A 320 -30.91 17.92 11.55
C MET A 320 -32.32 17.34 11.75
N ALA A 321 -33.18 18.09 12.42
CA ALA A 321 -34.55 17.67 12.69
C ALA A 321 -35.26 17.29 11.37
N PRO A 322 -35.86 16.09 11.27
CA PRO A 322 -36.43 15.61 9.99
C PRO A 322 -37.52 16.51 9.40
N ASP A 323 -38.24 17.24 10.24
CA ASP A 323 -39.24 18.25 9.88
C ASP A 323 -38.63 19.54 9.34
N GLU A 324 -37.45 19.93 9.83
CA GLU A 324 -36.71 21.11 9.34
C GLU A 324 -35.93 20.83 8.04
N LEU A 325 -35.62 19.57 7.75
CA LEU A 325 -34.79 19.19 6.60
C LEU A 325 -35.37 19.65 5.27
N ASP A 326 -36.64 19.35 5.00
CA ASP A 326 -37.26 19.64 3.70
C ASP A 326 -37.36 21.16 3.47
N ASP A 327 -37.75 21.93 4.48
CA ASP A 327 -37.82 23.39 4.41
C ASP A 327 -36.44 24.02 4.20
N ALA A 328 -35.42 23.55 4.93
CA ALA A 328 -34.06 24.03 4.78
C ALA A 328 -33.47 23.66 3.41
N LEU A 329 -33.78 22.46 2.91
CA LEU A 329 -33.37 22.01 1.58
C LEU A 329 -34.02 22.85 0.49
N ASP A 330 -35.32 23.12 0.59
CA ASP A 330 -36.05 23.93 -0.39
C ASP A 330 -35.50 25.37 -0.43
N GLN A 331 -35.28 26.00 0.73
CA GLN A 331 -34.65 27.32 0.81
C GLN A 331 -33.24 27.32 0.21
N PHE A 332 -32.45 26.28 0.45
CA PHE A 332 -31.12 26.13 -0.13
C PHE A 332 -31.17 25.98 -1.65
N LEU A 333 -32.06 25.12 -2.17
CA LEU A 333 -32.26 24.91 -3.61
C LEU A 333 -32.71 26.20 -4.30
N ASP A 334 -33.66 26.93 -3.72
CA ASP A 334 -34.17 28.20 -4.25
C ASP A 334 -33.07 29.26 -4.31
N ARG A 335 -32.26 29.38 -3.24
CA ARG A 335 -31.13 30.31 -3.18
C ARG A 335 -30.10 30.07 -4.29
N PHE A 336 -29.91 28.82 -4.70
CA PHE A 336 -28.98 28.46 -5.78
C PHE A 336 -29.68 28.22 -7.12
N HIS A 337 -31.00 28.46 -7.21
CA HIS A 337 -31.83 28.22 -8.40
C HIS A 337 -31.69 26.79 -8.96
N LEU A 338 -31.68 25.79 -8.07
CA LEU A 338 -31.50 24.39 -8.41
C LEU A 338 -32.82 23.62 -8.33
N THR A 339 -32.94 22.58 -9.15
CA THR A 339 -34.05 21.62 -9.07
C THR A 339 -33.48 20.22 -8.95
N ILE A 340 -34.10 19.40 -8.08
CA ILE A 340 -33.72 18.00 -7.87
C ILE A 340 -34.94 17.09 -8.08
N ASN A 341 -34.69 15.84 -8.45
CA ASN A 341 -35.74 14.82 -8.55
C ASN A 341 -35.93 14.06 -7.21
N ASP A 342 -36.93 13.19 -7.16
CA ASP A 342 -37.25 12.41 -5.94
C ASP A 342 -36.09 11.51 -5.48
N GLN A 343 -35.34 10.90 -6.41
CA GLN A 343 -34.17 10.07 -6.07
C GLN A 343 -33.06 10.92 -5.43
N GLN A 344 -32.83 12.13 -5.93
CA GLN A 344 -31.85 13.07 -5.38
C GLN A 344 -32.31 13.60 -4.03
N ARG A 345 -33.60 13.92 -3.84
CA ARG A 345 -34.15 14.31 -2.52
C ARG A 345 -34.07 13.17 -1.51
N ALA A 346 -34.36 11.93 -1.91
CA ALA A 346 -34.21 10.76 -1.05
C ALA A 346 -32.76 10.58 -0.56
N ALA A 347 -31.74 10.98 -1.33
CA ALA A 347 -30.36 10.97 -0.85
C ALA A 347 -30.14 11.90 0.36
N PHE A 348 -30.73 13.11 0.38
CA PHE A 348 -30.66 14.01 1.53
C PHE A 348 -31.35 13.41 2.75
N GLN A 349 -32.51 12.80 2.55
CA GLN A 349 -33.27 12.15 3.63
C GLN A 349 -32.50 10.95 4.20
N ASN A 350 -31.91 10.12 3.34
CA ASN A 350 -31.11 8.97 3.76
C ASN A 350 -29.86 9.39 4.53
N VAL A 351 -29.11 10.36 4.00
CA VAL A 351 -27.92 10.92 4.68
C VAL A 351 -28.30 11.59 6.00
N ASN A 352 -29.45 12.27 6.08
CA ASN A 352 -29.87 12.92 7.32
C ASN A 352 -30.28 11.93 8.41
N ARG A 353 -30.95 10.81 8.07
CA ARG A 353 -31.59 9.93 9.06
C ARG A 353 -30.75 8.74 9.49
N HIS A 354 -29.82 8.28 8.66
CA HIS A 354 -29.12 7.03 8.88
C HIS A 354 -27.64 7.27 9.12
N GLY A 355 -27.09 6.66 10.17
CA GLY A 355 -25.66 6.78 10.48
C GLY A 355 -24.76 6.27 9.35
N LEU A 356 -25.27 5.36 8.52
CA LEU A 356 -24.61 4.89 7.32
C LEU A 356 -25.59 4.89 6.14
N SER A 357 -25.16 5.45 5.02
CA SER A 357 -25.92 5.44 3.78
C SER A 357 -25.05 5.23 2.54
N VAL A 358 -25.66 4.75 1.46
CA VAL A 358 -25.00 4.50 0.18
C VAL A 358 -25.65 5.33 -0.93
N LEU A 359 -24.83 6.03 -1.72
CA LEU A 359 -25.23 6.66 -2.97
C LEU A 359 -24.61 5.91 -4.16
N ASN A 360 -25.46 5.16 -4.86
CA ASN A 360 -25.09 4.40 -6.04
C ASN A 360 -25.62 5.07 -7.32
N GLY A 361 -24.95 4.80 -8.43
CA GLY A 361 -25.41 5.24 -9.74
C GLY A 361 -24.34 4.99 -10.80
N SER A 362 -24.74 4.92 -12.07
CA SER A 362 -23.78 4.75 -13.16
C SER A 362 -23.06 6.07 -13.52
N ALA A 363 -22.16 6.03 -14.49
CA ALA A 363 -21.63 7.25 -15.07
C ALA A 363 -22.76 8.12 -15.67
N GLY A 364 -22.65 9.44 -15.50
CA GLY A 364 -23.60 10.41 -16.08
C GLY A 364 -24.90 10.64 -15.30
N THR A 365 -25.16 9.90 -14.21
CA THR A 365 -26.39 10.08 -13.39
C THR A 365 -26.34 11.25 -12.43
N GLY A 366 -25.22 11.99 -12.39
CA GLY A 366 -25.06 13.17 -11.54
C GLY A 366 -24.56 12.90 -10.13
N LYS A 367 -24.02 11.70 -9.84
CA LYS A 367 -23.45 11.35 -8.50
C LYS A 367 -22.52 12.44 -7.95
N THR A 368 -21.49 12.82 -8.70
CA THR A 368 -20.52 13.86 -8.35
C THR A 368 -21.18 15.20 -8.02
N TRP A 369 -22.19 15.60 -8.81
CA TRP A 369 -22.92 16.83 -8.58
C TRP A 369 -23.79 16.76 -7.31
N LEU A 370 -24.44 15.61 -7.08
CA LEU A 370 -25.25 15.39 -5.88
C LEU A 370 -24.37 15.33 -4.62
N THR A 371 -23.19 14.71 -4.70
CA THR A 371 -22.22 14.69 -3.62
C THR A 371 -21.73 16.09 -3.26
N ASP A 372 -21.39 16.94 -4.24
CA ASP A 372 -21.11 18.37 -4.00
C ASP A 372 -22.26 19.04 -3.27
N LEU A 373 -23.49 18.83 -3.76
CA LEU A 373 -24.68 19.47 -3.19
C LEU A 373 -24.93 19.04 -1.74
N LEU A 374 -24.81 17.74 -1.44
CA LEU A 374 -24.93 17.19 -0.08
C LEU A 374 -23.88 17.80 0.86
N VAL A 375 -22.61 17.82 0.46
CA VAL A 375 -21.52 18.38 1.27
C VAL A 375 -21.74 19.86 1.54
N ARG A 376 -22.09 20.63 0.50
CA ARG A 376 -22.36 22.07 0.64
C ARG A 376 -23.57 22.36 1.54
N PHE A 377 -24.64 21.57 1.41
CA PHE A 377 -25.83 21.72 2.23
C PHE A 377 -25.53 21.44 3.70
N PHE A 378 -24.98 20.26 4.04
CA PHE A 378 -24.73 19.91 5.44
C PHE A 378 -23.63 20.76 6.09
N ASN A 379 -22.59 21.16 5.34
CA ASN A 379 -21.60 22.12 5.85
C ASN A 379 -22.20 23.51 6.12
N ALA A 380 -23.27 23.92 5.42
CA ALA A 380 -23.93 25.19 5.68
C ALA A 380 -24.78 25.17 6.96
N GLN A 381 -25.18 23.99 7.42
CA GLN A 381 -25.99 23.78 8.63
C GLN A 381 -25.14 23.49 9.88
N ALA A 382 -23.82 23.32 9.73
CA ALA A 382 -22.91 22.96 10.82
C ALA A 382 -21.73 23.94 10.90
N LYS A 383 -21.19 24.12 12.11
CA LYS A 383 -19.94 24.87 12.31
C LYS A 383 -18.73 24.15 11.72
N GLU A 384 -18.73 22.83 11.89
CA GLU A 384 -17.64 21.95 11.48
C GLU A 384 -17.90 21.36 10.09
N LYS A 385 -16.81 21.21 9.33
CA LYS A 385 -16.89 20.73 7.94
C LYS A 385 -16.91 19.20 7.86
N SER A 386 -17.51 18.72 6.78
CA SER A 386 -17.46 17.32 6.39
C SER A 386 -16.02 16.84 6.13
N VAL A 387 -15.75 15.57 6.44
CA VAL A 387 -14.50 14.89 6.08
C VAL A 387 -14.70 14.17 4.75
N LEU A 388 -13.81 14.43 3.79
CA LEU A 388 -13.90 13.87 2.43
C LEU A 388 -12.74 12.91 2.15
N LEU A 389 -13.08 11.67 1.84
CA LEU A 389 -12.15 10.57 1.65
C LEU A 389 -12.35 9.88 0.31
N ALA A 390 -11.27 9.28 -0.21
CA ALA A 390 -11.33 8.39 -1.36
C ALA A 390 -10.26 7.29 -1.26
N PRO A 391 -10.39 6.15 -1.96
CA PRO A 391 -9.42 5.05 -1.88
C PRO A 391 -8.10 5.35 -2.60
N THR A 392 -8.07 6.29 -3.55
CA THR A 392 -6.87 6.63 -4.35
C THR A 392 -6.58 8.12 -4.39
N GLY A 393 -5.32 8.52 -4.56
CA GLY A 393 -4.94 9.93 -4.63
C GLY A 393 -5.59 10.66 -5.80
N ARG A 394 -5.83 9.97 -6.92
CA ARG A 394 -6.53 10.55 -8.08
C ARG A 394 -8.01 10.81 -7.77
N ALA A 395 -8.69 9.87 -7.13
CA ALA A 395 -10.08 10.06 -6.70
C ALA A 395 -10.20 11.19 -5.67
N ALA A 396 -9.31 11.24 -4.67
CA ALA A 396 -9.30 12.32 -3.67
C ALA A 396 -9.09 13.70 -4.31
N LYS A 397 -8.18 13.81 -5.31
CA LYS A 397 -7.97 15.06 -6.05
C LYS A 397 -9.21 15.48 -6.85
N VAL A 398 -9.90 14.52 -7.46
CA VAL A 398 -11.16 14.79 -8.18
C VAL A 398 -12.24 15.24 -7.20
N LEU A 399 -12.42 14.53 -6.10
CA LEU A 399 -13.32 14.86 -4.99
C LEU A 399 -13.12 16.30 -4.53
N ALA A 400 -11.90 16.65 -4.13
CA ALA A 400 -11.58 18.01 -3.69
C ALA A 400 -11.84 19.08 -4.75
N LYS A 401 -11.64 18.76 -6.03
CA LYS A 401 -11.85 19.71 -7.13
C LYS A 401 -13.32 20.08 -7.30
N TYR A 402 -14.22 19.09 -7.23
CA TYR A 402 -15.64 19.34 -7.50
C TYR A 402 -16.43 19.74 -6.26
N THR A 403 -16.00 19.35 -5.05
CA THR A 403 -16.63 19.80 -3.79
C THR A 403 -16.11 21.13 -3.29
N HIS A 404 -14.98 21.60 -3.84
CA HIS A 404 -14.24 22.76 -3.36
C HIS A 404 -13.79 22.67 -1.89
N GLU A 405 -13.69 21.47 -1.35
CA GLU A 405 -13.26 21.19 0.03
C GLU A 405 -12.02 20.27 0.04
N PRO A 406 -11.18 20.29 1.08
CA PRO A 406 -10.05 19.38 1.20
C PRO A 406 -10.52 17.92 1.21
N ALA A 407 -9.84 17.06 0.44
CA ALA A 407 -10.05 15.62 0.47
C ALA A 407 -8.72 14.88 0.53
N ALA A 408 -8.72 13.73 1.20
CA ALA A 408 -7.54 12.89 1.39
C ALA A 408 -7.81 11.45 0.94
N THR A 409 -6.75 10.66 0.79
CA THR A 409 -6.94 9.21 0.68
C THR A 409 -7.27 8.63 2.05
N ILE A 410 -8.06 7.56 2.11
CA ILE A 410 -8.37 6.87 3.38
C ILE A 410 -7.07 6.49 4.11
N HIS A 411 -6.13 5.89 3.39
CA HIS A 411 -4.82 5.50 3.92
C HIS A 411 -4.03 6.68 4.49
N ALA A 412 -3.96 7.82 3.78
CA ALA A 412 -3.23 8.98 4.28
C ALA A 412 -3.93 9.61 5.49
N TYR A 413 -5.26 9.65 5.50
CA TYR A 413 -6.04 10.21 6.60
C TYR A 413 -5.94 9.37 7.87
N LEU A 414 -5.98 8.04 7.74
CA LEU A 414 -5.88 7.09 8.85
C LEU A 414 -4.43 6.69 9.19
N HIS A 415 -3.43 7.31 8.54
CA HIS A 415 -2.00 6.99 8.72
C HIS A 415 -1.60 5.53 8.45
N LEU A 416 -2.28 4.89 7.49
CA LEU A 416 -2.08 3.50 7.08
C LEU A 416 -1.33 3.39 5.76
N LEU A 417 -0.61 2.28 5.56
CA LEU A 417 -0.21 1.85 4.21
C LEU A 417 -1.24 0.87 3.63
N PRO A 418 -1.46 0.91 2.30
CA PRO A 418 -2.25 -0.12 1.64
C PRO A 418 -1.70 -1.52 1.92
N GLY A 419 -2.58 -2.41 2.34
CA GLY A 419 -2.30 -3.78 2.76
C GLY A 419 -2.21 -3.97 4.27
N GLU A 420 -1.97 -2.92 5.06
CA GLU A 420 -1.96 -3.03 6.53
C GLU A 420 -3.35 -3.37 7.09
N GLU A 421 -4.41 -2.90 6.42
CA GLU A 421 -5.80 -3.21 6.76
C GLU A 421 -6.15 -4.69 6.58
N THR A 422 -5.44 -5.41 5.71
CA THR A 422 -5.62 -6.86 5.49
C THR A 422 -4.77 -7.72 6.44
N GLY A 423 -4.14 -7.07 7.42
CA GLY A 423 -3.27 -7.69 8.41
C GLY A 423 -4.04 -8.45 9.49
N GLN A 424 -3.62 -8.26 10.73
CA GLN A 424 -4.29 -8.87 11.88
C GLN A 424 -5.55 -8.07 12.22
N PHE A 425 -6.56 -8.75 12.73
CA PHE A 425 -7.73 -8.06 13.27
C PHE A 425 -7.33 -7.14 14.41
N ASP A 426 -7.86 -5.92 14.38
CA ASP A 426 -7.60 -4.89 15.35
C ASP A 426 -8.93 -4.20 15.70
N ALA A 427 -9.40 -4.43 16.92
CA ALA A 427 -10.63 -3.84 17.43
C ALA A 427 -10.42 -2.47 18.09
N ASP A 428 -9.18 -1.96 18.19
CA ASP A 428 -8.95 -0.64 18.74
C ASP A 428 -9.56 0.42 17.82
N ALA A 429 -10.31 1.33 18.43
CA ALA A 429 -10.94 2.45 17.76
C ALA A 429 -10.45 3.75 18.40
N ASP A 430 -10.18 4.73 17.55
CA ASP A 430 -9.96 6.11 17.94
C ASP A 430 -11.14 6.95 17.41
N TRP A 431 -12.11 7.21 18.27
CA TRP A 431 -13.30 7.99 17.91
C TRP A 431 -13.04 9.49 17.76
N GLU A 432 -11.84 9.95 18.07
CA GLU A 432 -11.38 11.31 17.79
C GLU A 432 -10.75 11.41 16.37
N THR A 433 -10.57 10.28 15.68
CA THR A 433 -10.00 10.22 14.31
C THR A 433 -10.65 11.21 13.35
N PHE A 434 -11.98 11.34 13.40
CA PHE A 434 -12.75 12.25 12.54
C PHE A 434 -13.12 13.58 13.22
N GLY A 435 -12.63 13.81 14.45
CA GLY A 435 -12.93 14.99 15.26
C GLY A 435 -14.44 15.26 15.37
N ASP A 436 -14.82 16.53 15.21
CA ASP A 436 -16.21 16.99 15.29
C ASP A 436 -16.97 16.93 13.95
N ALA A 437 -16.45 16.20 12.95
CA ALA A 437 -17.10 16.08 11.65
C ALA A 437 -18.47 15.39 11.79
N ARG A 438 -19.52 16.06 11.28
CA ARG A 438 -20.89 15.51 11.30
C ARG A 438 -21.19 14.61 10.09
N LEU A 439 -20.44 14.77 9.00
CA LEU A 439 -20.59 13.99 7.79
C LEU A 439 -19.22 13.55 7.27
N ILE A 440 -19.08 12.24 7.04
CA ILE A 440 -17.91 11.61 6.43
C ILE A 440 -18.33 11.06 5.08
N VAL A 441 -17.70 11.51 4.01
CA VAL A 441 -18.00 11.06 2.64
C VAL A 441 -16.84 10.24 2.11
N VAL A 442 -17.14 9.04 1.62
CA VAL A 442 -16.16 8.15 0.98
C VAL A 442 -16.54 7.96 -0.49
N ASP A 443 -15.85 8.66 -1.40
CA ASP A 443 -16.10 8.56 -2.85
C ASP A 443 -15.32 7.40 -3.50
N GLU A 444 -15.78 6.96 -4.67
CA GLU A 444 -15.27 5.77 -5.41
C GLU A 444 -15.23 4.49 -4.54
N SER A 445 -16.24 4.33 -3.68
CA SER A 445 -16.41 3.21 -2.72
C SER A 445 -16.44 1.82 -3.36
N SER A 446 -16.62 1.72 -4.69
CA SER A 446 -16.51 0.45 -5.43
C SER A 446 -15.13 -0.22 -5.30
N MET A 447 -14.11 0.54 -4.88
CA MET A 447 -12.75 0.03 -4.66
C MET A 447 -12.46 -0.39 -3.20
N LEU A 448 -13.41 -0.20 -2.28
CA LEU A 448 -13.23 -0.52 -0.85
C LEU A 448 -13.24 -2.03 -0.61
N THR A 449 -12.13 -2.56 -0.12
CA THR A 449 -12.11 -3.90 0.47
C THR A 449 -12.87 -3.89 1.80
N THR A 450 -13.41 -5.03 2.23
CA THR A 450 -14.11 -5.10 3.52
C THR A 450 -13.21 -4.72 4.70
N PRO A 451 -11.92 -5.11 4.75
CA PRO A 451 -11.03 -4.64 5.82
C PRO A 451 -10.78 -3.12 5.83
N LEU A 452 -10.69 -2.49 4.66
CA LEU A 452 -10.55 -1.03 4.60
C LEU A 452 -11.83 -0.32 5.06
N ALA A 453 -13.00 -0.84 4.66
CA ALA A 453 -14.29 -0.35 5.12
C ALA A 453 -14.43 -0.50 6.65
N TYR A 454 -14.03 -1.65 7.20
CA TYR A 454 -13.97 -1.87 8.64
C TYR A 454 -13.11 -0.82 9.36
N THR A 455 -11.93 -0.52 8.80
CA THR A 455 -11.01 0.44 9.42
C THR A 455 -11.56 1.88 9.41
N VAL A 456 -12.35 2.24 8.40
CA VAL A 456 -13.12 3.49 8.44
C VAL A 456 -14.19 3.42 9.53
N LEU A 457 -15.07 2.41 9.46
CA LEU A 457 -16.25 2.30 10.30
C LEU A 457 -15.96 2.19 11.80
N LYS A 458 -14.92 1.45 12.19
CA LYS A 458 -14.57 1.28 13.61
C LYS A 458 -14.19 2.60 14.30
N ASN A 459 -13.68 3.58 13.54
CA ASN A 459 -13.25 4.87 14.05
C ASN A 459 -14.35 5.95 14.01
N VAL A 460 -15.58 5.60 13.59
CA VAL A 460 -16.69 6.56 13.50
C VAL A 460 -17.51 6.56 14.79
N ASN A 461 -17.73 7.75 15.35
CA ASN A 461 -18.71 7.96 16.41
C ASN A 461 -20.10 8.22 15.80
N PHE A 462 -20.89 7.16 15.62
CA PHE A 462 -22.22 7.24 15.00
C PHE A 462 -23.28 8.02 15.79
N LYS A 463 -22.99 8.45 17.02
CA LYS A 463 -23.85 9.41 17.74
C LYS A 463 -23.68 10.86 17.27
N LYS A 464 -22.54 11.16 16.64
CA LYS A 464 -22.19 12.52 16.19
C LYS A 464 -22.11 12.66 14.68
N ALA A 465 -21.72 11.58 14.00
CA ALA A 465 -21.32 11.60 12.60
C ALA A 465 -22.06 10.55 11.77
N HIS A 466 -22.41 10.93 10.55
CA HIS A 466 -22.96 10.03 9.54
C HIS A 466 -21.91 9.73 8.47
N VAL A 467 -22.00 8.56 7.85
CA VAL A 467 -21.10 8.11 6.78
C VAL A 467 -21.88 7.89 5.49
N LEU A 468 -21.42 8.53 4.41
CA LEU A 468 -21.95 8.36 3.06
C LEU A 468 -20.91 7.68 2.18
N PHE A 469 -21.21 6.46 1.72
CA PHE A 469 -20.42 5.76 0.71
C PHE A 469 -20.97 6.05 -0.69
N VAL A 470 -20.14 6.62 -1.57
CA VAL A 470 -20.53 6.97 -2.95
C VAL A 470 -19.79 6.08 -3.94
N GLY A 471 -20.49 5.50 -4.92
CA GLY A 471 -19.85 4.65 -5.92
C GLY A 471 -20.72 4.17 -7.07
N ASP A 472 -20.16 3.25 -7.85
CA ASP A 472 -20.84 2.54 -8.95
C ASP A 472 -20.47 1.05 -8.85
N VAL A 473 -21.41 0.22 -8.40
CA VAL A 473 -21.18 -1.23 -8.20
C VAL A 473 -20.91 -2.01 -9.48
N PHE A 474 -21.14 -1.41 -10.65
CA PHE A 474 -20.82 -2.05 -11.93
C PHE A 474 -19.37 -1.80 -12.37
N GLN A 475 -18.66 -0.86 -11.74
CA GLN A 475 -17.22 -0.72 -11.97
C GLN A 475 -16.44 -1.92 -11.43
N LEU A 476 -15.14 -1.98 -11.75
CA LEU A 476 -14.24 -2.99 -11.23
C LEU A 476 -14.34 -3.10 -9.70
N PRO A 477 -14.49 -4.32 -9.15
CA PRO A 477 -14.55 -4.55 -7.72
C PRO A 477 -13.17 -4.30 -7.06
N PRO A 478 -13.09 -4.28 -5.72
CA PRO A 478 -11.84 -4.05 -4.99
C PRO A 478 -10.74 -5.06 -5.35
N ILE A 479 -9.47 -4.68 -5.40
CA ILE A 479 -8.35 -5.61 -5.71
C ILE A 479 -8.04 -6.57 -4.53
N GLY A 480 -8.71 -6.40 -3.38
CA GLY A 480 -8.58 -7.26 -2.19
C GLY A 480 -9.92 -7.86 -1.75
N PRO A 481 -9.96 -8.43 -0.52
CA PRO A 481 -11.07 -9.25 -0.05
C PRO A 481 -12.38 -8.49 0.14
N GLY A 482 -13.48 -9.17 -0.18
CA GLY A 482 -14.85 -8.69 0.02
C GLY A 482 -15.39 -7.82 -1.11
N ASN A 483 -16.64 -7.39 -0.94
CA ASN A 483 -17.38 -6.62 -1.93
C ASN A 483 -18.30 -5.56 -1.28
N PHE A 484 -17.80 -4.93 -0.22
CA PHE A 484 -18.53 -4.05 0.71
C PHE A 484 -19.64 -3.18 0.08
N LEU A 485 -19.34 -2.40 -0.97
CA LEU A 485 -20.34 -1.51 -1.57
C LEU A 485 -21.52 -2.28 -2.18
N LYS A 486 -21.26 -3.43 -2.80
CA LYS A 486 -22.31 -4.28 -3.37
C LYS A 486 -23.12 -4.94 -2.26
N ASP A 487 -22.45 -5.44 -1.23
CA ASP A 487 -23.10 -6.14 -0.11
C ASP A 487 -24.04 -5.19 0.64
N CYS A 488 -23.62 -3.93 0.83
CA CYS A 488 -24.45 -2.86 1.36
C CYS A 488 -25.62 -2.46 0.44
N LEU A 489 -25.54 -2.64 -0.87
CA LEU A 489 -26.66 -2.31 -1.79
C LEU A 489 -27.68 -3.44 -1.91
N ASP A 490 -27.24 -4.69 -1.73
CA ASP A 490 -28.12 -5.85 -1.80
C ASP A 490 -28.94 -6.04 -0.52
N ASP A 491 -28.55 -5.38 0.59
CA ASP A 491 -29.21 -5.50 1.88
C ASP A 491 -30.21 -4.36 2.15
N GLU A 492 -31.43 -4.73 2.54
CA GLU A 492 -32.52 -3.77 2.81
C GLU A 492 -32.33 -2.94 4.09
N GLN A 493 -31.46 -3.37 5.01
CA GLN A 493 -31.19 -2.63 6.27
C GLN A 493 -30.26 -1.44 6.04
N VAL A 494 -29.55 -1.39 4.91
CA VAL A 494 -28.66 -0.28 4.58
C VAL A 494 -29.41 0.73 3.73
N ALA A 495 -29.52 1.97 4.23
CA ALA A 495 -30.16 3.05 3.49
C ALA A 495 -29.39 3.38 2.21
N ALA A 496 -29.95 3.00 1.05
CA ALA A 496 -29.32 3.17 -0.24
C ALA A 496 -30.18 4.00 -1.20
N THR A 497 -29.54 4.93 -1.90
CA THR A 497 -30.14 5.69 -3.01
C THR A 497 -29.44 5.30 -4.30
N THR A 498 -30.18 4.76 -5.28
CA THR A 498 -29.65 4.49 -6.63
C THR A 498 -30.17 5.50 -7.64
N LEU A 499 -29.25 6.30 -8.21
CA LEU A 499 -29.57 7.25 -9.28
C LEU A 499 -29.67 6.52 -10.62
N THR A 500 -30.84 6.60 -11.24
CA THR A 500 -31.15 5.91 -12.51
C THR A 500 -31.25 6.86 -13.70
N ARG A 501 -31.68 8.10 -13.46
CA ARG A 501 -31.82 9.12 -14.51
C ARG A 501 -30.45 9.64 -14.92
N VAL A 502 -30.17 9.59 -16.23
CA VAL A 502 -28.92 10.12 -16.79
C VAL A 502 -29.14 11.55 -17.28
N TYR A 503 -28.32 12.47 -16.77
CA TYR A 503 -28.41 13.92 -17.06
C TYR A 503 -27.39 14.37 -18.12
N ARG A 504 -26.43 13.52 -18.46
CA ARG A 504 -25.38 13.82 -19.43
C ARG A 504 -25.94 13.66 -20.84
N GLN A 505 -26.43 14.75 -21.45
CA GLN A 505 -26.99 14.73 -22.81
C GLN A 505 -26.20 15.65 -23.76
N ASP A 506 -26.12 15.18 -25.01
CA ASP A 506 -25.49 15.72 -26.24
C ASP A 506 -24.05 15.33 -26.60
N SER A 507 -23.03 15.40 -25.74
CA SER A 507 -21.63 15.12 -26.18
C SER A 507 -21.14 13.67 -26.03
N GLN A 508 -21.86 12.81 -25.28
CA GLN A 508 -21.42 11.44 -24.94
C GLN A 508 -22.41 10.30 -25.23
N SER A 509 -23.41 10.52 -26.09
CA SER A 509 -24.49 9.55 -26.33
C SER A 509 -23.98 8.14 -26.66
N GLY A 510 -22.89 8.03 -27.42
CA GLY A 510 -22.26 6.75 -27.79
C GLY A 510 -21.63 6.01 -26.63
N VAL A 511 -20.80 6.69 -25.81
CA VAL A 511 -20.11 6.07 -24.65
C VAL A 511 -21.15 5.55 -23.66
N LEU A 512 -22.15 6.38 -23.35
CA LEU A 512 -23.20 6.02 -22.41
C LEU A 512 -24.06 4.86 -22.94
N ALA A 513 -24.46 4.90 -24.22
CA ALA A 513 -25.22 3.81 -24.83
C ALA A 513 -24.46 2.47 -24.76
N LEU A 514 -23.16 2.49 -25.07
CA LEU A 514 -22.34 1.28 -24.99
C LEU A 514 -22.14 0.81 -23.55
N ALA A 515 -21.89 1.73 -22.62
CA ALA A 515 -21.76 1.43 -21.19
C ALA A 515 -23.04 0.81 -20.61
N ASN A 516 -24.21 1.37 -20.95
CA ASN A 516 -25.51 0.84 -20.53
C ASN A 516 -25.76 -0.56 -21.09
N ARG A 517 -25.42 -0.84 -22.36
CA ARG A 517 -25.56 -2.19 -22.93
C ARG A 517 -24.71 -3.21 -22.16
N ILE A 518 -23.49 -2.86 -21.78
CA ILE A 518 -22.62 -3.74 -20.98
C ILE A 518 -23.23 -3.96 -19.59
N ARG A 519 -23.70 -2.89 -18.94
CA ARG A 519 -24.35 -2.93 -17.63
C ARG A 519 -25.61 -3.79 -17.61
N GLU A 520 -26.48 -3.60 -18.60
CA GLU A 520 -27.76 -4.29 -18.77
C GLU A 520 -27.60 -5.66 -19.44
N ARG A 521 -26.35 -6.10 -19.66
CA ARG A 521 -26.02 -7.42 -20.18
C ARG A 521 -26.62 -7.68 -21.58
N LEU A 522 -26.78 -6.62 -22.36
CA LEU A 522 -27.27 -6.66 -23.73
C LEU A 522 -26.12 -6.94 -24.71
N ALA A 523 -26.43 -7.58 -25.84
CA ALA A 523 -25.45 -7.83 -26.90
C ALA A 523 -24.80 -6.52 -27.37
N LEU A 524 -23.50 -6.52 -27.67
CA LEU A 524 -22.84 -5.35 -28.25
C LEU A 524 -23.32 -5.13 -29.70
N PRO A 525 -23.36 -3.87 -30.17
CA PRO A 525 -23.95 -3.52 -31.47
C PRO A 525 -23.01 -3.77 -32.68
N PHE A 526 -22.10 -4.73 -32.57
CA PHE A 526 -21.14 -5.10 -33.62
C PHE A 526 -20.81 -6.59 -33.53
N GLY A 527 -20.46 -7.18 -34.69
CA GLY A 527 -20.05 -8.56 -34.86
C GLY A 527 -18.55 -8.80 -34.70
N PRO A 528 -18.11 -10.07 -34.62
CA PRO A 528 -16.69 -10.44 -34.46
C PRO A 528 -15.80 -10.07 -35.65
N ASP A 529 -16.39 -9.96 -36.84
CA ASP A 529 -15.69 -9.72 -38.11
C ASP A 529 -15.97 -8.33 -38.69
N ASP A 530 -16.70 -7.47 -37.97
CA ASP A 530 -16.84 -6.07 -38.34
C ASP A 530 -15.47 -5.37 -38.24
N ASP A 531 -15.12 -4.54 -39.23
CA ASP A 531 -13.83 -3.84 -39.24
C ASP A 531 -13.75 -2.71 -38.20
N ARG A 532 -14.89 -2.04 -37.94
CA ARG A 532 -15.01 -0.94 -36.98
C ARG A 532 -16.44 -0.73 -36.51
N TYR A 533 -16.59 -0.12 -35.34
CA TYR A 533 -17.86 0.39 -34.81
C TYR A 533 -17.70 1.85 -34.40
N VAL A 534 -18.54 2.74 -34.95
CA VAL A 534 -18.52 4.17 -34.62
C VAL A 534 -19.93 4.61 -34.26
N SER A 535 -20.10 5.23 -33.09
CA SER A 535 -21.38 5.76 -32.64
C SER A 535 -21.15 6.97 -31.75
N GLY A 536 -21.63 8.12 -32.18
CA GLY A 536 -21.38 9.41 -31.51
C GLY A 536 -19.90 9.62 -31.26
N ASN A 537 -19.52 9.62 -29.98
CA ASN A 537 -18.15 9.85 -29.54
C ASN A 537 -17.33 8.57 -29.27
N VAL A 538 -17.82 7.41 -29.70
CA VAL A 538 -17.13 6.12 -29.60
C VAL A 538 -16.61 5.71 -30.97
N ALA A 539 -15.34 5.33 -31.05
CA ALA A 539 -14.74 4.68 -32.21
C ALA A 539 -13.95 3.44 -31.79
N LEU A 540 -14.41 2.26 -32.21
CA LEU A 540 -13.75 0.98 -31.95
C LEU A 540 -13.24 0.42 -33.27
N TYR A 541 -11.99 -0.06 -33.28
CA TYR A 541 -11.35 -0.61 -34.48
C TYR A 541 -10.92 -2.05 -34.22
N ASN A 542 -11.39 -2.97 -35.08
CA ASN A 542 -11.07 -4.38 -35.00
C ASN A 542 -9.67 -4.62 -35.57
N GLN A 543 -8.67 -4.80 -34.71
CA GLN A 543 -7.29 -4.99 -35.13
C GLN A 543 -6.60 -6.07 -34.30
N ARG A 544 -6.02 -7.04 -35.00
CA ARG A 544 -5.44 -8.25 -34.40
C ARG A 544 -3.90 -8.20 -34.39
N ASN A 545 -3.30 -7.49 -35.35
CA ASN A 545 -1.84 -7.37 -35.43
C ASN A 545 -1.31 -6.41 -34.36
N ALA A 546 -0.47 -6.91 -33.46
CA ALA A 546 0.07 -6.13 -32.34
C ALA A 546 0.88 -4.90 -32.75
N GLY A 547 1.62 -4.96 -33.87
CA GLY A 547 2.34 -3.80 -34.40
C GLY A 547 1.37 -2.70 -34.84
N ARG A 548 0.36 -3.04 -35.65
CA ARG A 548 -0.66 -2.08 -36.10
C ARG A 548 -1.48 -1.50 -34.94
N VAL A 549 -1.81 -2.30 -33.92
CA VAL A 549 -2.48 -1.80 -32.71
C VAL A 549 -1.60 -0.78 -31.99
N PHE A 550 -0.31 -1.06 -31.86
CA PHE A 550 0.65 -0.15 -31.22
C PHE A 550 0.75 1.18 -31.98
N ASP A 551 1.01 1.12 -33.28
CA ASP A 551 1.17 2.31 -34.12
C ASP A 551 -0.11 3.18 -34.13
N ALA A 552 -1.28 2.53 -34.21
CA ALA A 552 -2.57 3.22 -34.16
C ALA A 552 -2.82 3.87 -32.78
N GLY A 553 -2.44 3.20 -31.69
CA GLY A 553 -2.54 3.75 -30.34
C GLY A 553 -1.66 4.98 -30.12
N VAL A 554 -0.40 4.94 -30.59
CA VAL A 554 0.52 6.09 -30.53
C VAL A 554 -0.02 7.25 -31.37
N LYS A 555 -0.48 6.98 -32.60
CA LYS A 555 -1.08 7.99 -33.46
C LYS A 555 -2.34 8.62 -32.84
N ALA A 556 -3.25 7.81 -32.30
CA ALA A 556 -4.45 8.31 -31.63
C ALA A 556 -4.11 9.19 -30.42
N TYR A 557 -3.05 8.85 -29.68
CA TYR A 557 -2.59 9.68 -28.57
C TYR A 557 -2.04 11.02 -29.07
N GLN A 558 -1.24 11.01 -30.14
CA GLN A 558 -0.72 12.21 -30.76
C GLN A 558 -1.84 13.12 -31.28
N ASP A 559 -2.82 12.56 -31.98
CA ASP A 559 -3.96 13.31 -32.50
C ASP A 559 -4.78 13.95 -31.36
N ALA A 560 -5.00 13.20 -30.27
CA ALA A 560 -5.68 13.70 -29.07
C ALA A 560 -4.90 14.85 -28.39
N LEU A 561 -3.57 14.71 -28.28
CA LEU A 561 -2.69 15.73 -27.73
C LEU A 561 -2.70 17.02 -28.57
N VAL A 562 -2.70 16.90 -29.91
CA VAL A 562 -2.83 18.07 -30.79
C VAL A 562 -4.18 18.75 -30.61
N LYS A 563 -5.26 17.96 -30.56
CA LYS A 563 -6.63 18.46 -30.37
C LYS A 563 -6.84 19.17 -29.03
N SER A 564 -6.17 18.74 -27.97
CA SER A 564 -6.24 19.36 -26.64
C SER A 564 -5.32 20.59 -26.48
N GLY A 565 -4.60 21.01 -27.52
CA GLY A 565 -3.64 22.10 -27.42
C GLY A 565 -2.40 21.71 -26.62
N GLN A 566 -1.91 20.49 -26.79
CA GLN A 566 -0.75 19.91 -26.09
C GLN A 566 -0.95 19.68 -24.59
N GLN A 567 -2.20 19.58 -24.13
CA GLN A 567 -2.49 19.28 -22.73
C GLN A 567 -2.33 17.78 -22.48
N ILE A 568 -1.31 17.37 -21.72
CA ILE A 568 -1.00 15.96 -21.44
C ILE A 568 -2.12 15.29 -20.61
N ASP A 569 -2.77 16.05 -19.75
CA ASP A 569 -3.82 15.57 -18.84
C ASP A 569 -5.17 15.33 -19.51
N ALA A 570 -5.36 15.78 -20.75
CA ALA A 570 -6.60 15.60 -21.49
C ALA A 570 -6.77 14.19 -22.05
N GLN A 571 -5.71 13.37 -22.07
CA GLN A 571 -5.76 12.02 -22.64
C GLN A 571 -5.26 10.95 -21.68
N LEU A 572 -5.85 9.77 -21.83
CA LEU A 572 -5.57 8.60 -21.02
C LEU A 572 -5.46 7.37 -21.90
N LEU A 573 -4.24 6.81 -22.01
CA LEU A 573 -4.02 5.56 -22.71
C LEU A 573 -4.04 4.39 -21.72
N ILE A 574 -4.98 3.48 -21.93
CA ILE A 574 -5.20 2.29 -21.10
C ILE A 574 -4.73 1.06 -21.85
N VAL A 575 -3.86 0.27 -21.22
CA VAL A 575 -3.38 -1.02 -21.74
C VAL A 575 -3.78 -2.17 -20.83
N ASN A 576 -3.90 -3.37 -21.39
CA ASN A 576 -4.17 -4.59 -20.62
C ASN A 576 -2.91 -5.31 -20.12
N LYS A 577 -1.70 -4.90 -20.54
CA LYS A 577 -0.43 -5.56 -20.17
C LYS A 577 0.66 -4.57 -19.77
N ASN A 578 1.51 -4.95 -18.82
CA ASN A 578 2.72 -4.19 -18.49
C ASN A 578 3.82 -4.37 -19.53
N ILE A 579 4.00 -5.60 -20.01
CA ILE A 579 5.09 -6.05 -20.87
C ILE A 579 4.53 -6.53 -22.22
N GLY A 580 5.32 -6.41 -23.29
CA GLY A 580 5.02 -6.96 -24.62
C GLY A 580 4.85 -5.90 -25.70
N ALA A 581 4.52 -6.33 -26.92
CA ALA A 581 4.44 -5.47 -28.09
C ALA A 581 3.41 -4.33 -27.97
N THR A 582 2.35 -4.51 -27.17
CA THR A 582 1.36 -3.48 -26.84
C THR A 582 1.33 -3.19 -25.33
N GLY A 583 2.45 -3.44 -24.65
CA GLY A 583 2.57 -3.29 -23.20
C GLY A 583 2.86 -1.85 -22.77
N ARG A 584 2.51 -1.55 -21.52
CA ARG A 584 2.71 -0.26 -20.85
C ARG A 584 4.11 0.31 -21.04
N LEU A 585 5.15 -0.52 -20.83
CA LEU A 585 6.55 -0.07 -20.89
C LEU A 585 6.92 0.45 -22.28
N ARG A 586 6.52 -0.26 -23.34
CA ARG A 586 6.80 0.14 -24.73
C ARG A 586 6.05 1.42 -25.10
N PHE A 587 4.75 1.50 -24.77
CA PHE A 587 3.97 2.71 -25.02
C PHE A 587 4.56 3.92 -24.28
N ASN A 588 4.94 3.77 -23.02
CA ASN A 588 5.51 4.87 -22.26
C ASN A 588 6.83 5.39 -22.85
N ALA A 589 7.72 4.50 -23.32
CA ALA A 589 8.95 4.92 -23.98
C ALA A 589 8.67 5.74 -25.24
N GLU A 590 7.75 5.27 -26.10
CA GLU A 590 7.39 5.95 -27.35
C GLU A 590 6.66 7.28 -27.09
N LEU A 591 5.69 7.28 -26.17
CA LEU A 591 4.94 8.47 -25.80
C LEU A 591 5.81 9.52 -25.13
N GLN A 592 6.80 9.13 -24.31
CA GLN A 592 7.76 10.08 -23.76
C GLN A 592 8.58 10.74 -24.88
N ALA A 593 9.04 9.98 -25.86
CA ALA A 593 9.77 10.53 -27.01
C ALA A 593 8.91 11.51 -27.83
N LEU A 594 7.60 11.27 -27.91
CA LEU A 594 6.65 12.13 -28.61
C LEU A 594 6.27 13.39 -27.83
N VAL A 595 5.95 13.23 -26.54
CA VAL A 595 5.38 14.28 -25.69
C VAL A 595 6.46 15.13 -25.05
N ASN A 596 7.58 14.52 -24.66
CA ASN A 596 8.68 15.17 -23.94
C ASN A 596 10.04 14.69 -24.47
N PRO A 597 10.39 15.03 -25.73
CA PRO A 597 11.65 14.59 -26.34
C PRO A 597 12.85 15.11 -25.58
N ALA A 598 13.98 14.40 -25.68
CA ALA A 598 15.24 14.84 -25.10
C ALA A 598 15.69 16.17 -25.72
N LYS A 599 16.01 17.15 -24.88
CA LYS A 599 16.52 18.47 -25.29
C LYS A 599 17.95 18.64 -24.81
N ASN A 600 18.80 19.19 -25.67
CA ASN A 600 20.20 19.39 -25.34
C ASN A 600 20.35 20.43 -24.21
N GLY A 601 21.14 20.11 -23.19
CA GLY A 601 21.41 21.00 -22.05
C GLY A 601 20.36 21.00 -20.93
N GLU A 602 19.21 20.34 -21.10
CA GLU A 602 18.24 20.18 -20.02
C GLU A 602 18.62 18.99 -19.10
N PRO A 603 18.36 19.07 -17.79
CA PRO A 603 18.67 17.98 -16.86
C PRO A 603 17.78 16.77 -17.11
N GLU A 604 18.41 15.60 -17.25
CA GLU A 604 17.74 14.31 -17.40
C GLU A 604 18.31 13.31 -16.38
N TYR A 605 17.43 12.51 -15.77
CA TYR A 605 17.82 11.32 -15.04
C TYR A 605 17.98 10.16 -16.03
N ILE A 606 19.15 9.53 -16.02
CA ILE A 606 19.43 8.33 -16.80
C ILE A 606 19.87 7.23 -15.84
N SER A 607 19.07 6.18 -15.74
CA SER A 607 19.39 5.04 -14.90
C SER A 607 20.68 4.35 -15.36
N SER A 608 21.48 3.89 -14.40
CA SER A 608 22.60 2.98 -14.69
C SER A 608 22.13 1.58 -15.07
N TYR A 609 20.86 1.26 -14.83
CA TYR A 609 20.21 0.01 -15.17
C TYR A 609 19.58 0.06 -16.56
N VAL A 610 19.76 -1.03 -17.30
CA VAL A 610 19.07 -1.30 -18.57
C VAL A 610 17.96 -2.29 -18.27
N ASP A 611 16.72 -1.89 -18.56
CA ASP A 611 15.55 -2.74 -18.41
C ASP A 611 15.68 -3.96 -19.36
N PRO A 612 15.59 -5.20 -18.85
CA PRO A 612 15.81 -6.41 -19.63
C PRO A 612 14.67 -6.71 -20.61
N VAL A 613 13.51 -6.07 -20.44
CA VAL A 613 12.32 -6.22 -21.29
C VAL A 613 12.38 -5.25 -22.46
N THR A 614 12.72 -3.98 -22.21
CA THR A 614 12.77 -2.96 -23.27
C THR A 614 14.15 -2.83 -23.90
N ASN A 615 15.19 -3.38 -23.25
CA ASN A 615 16.60 -3.19 -23.59
C ASN A 615 17.01 -1.70 -23.62
N GLN A 616 16.32 -0.86 -22.85
CA GLN A 616 16.56 0.57 -22.74
C GLN A 616 16.80 0.95 -21.27
N LYS A 617 17.51 2.06 -21.04
CA LYS A 617 17.65 2.61 -19.69
C LYS A 617 16.34 3.25 -19.27
N HIS A 618 16.12 3.36 -17.96
CA HIS A 618 15.03 4.19 -17.45
C HIS A 618 15.44 5.66 -17.53
N HIS A 619 14.66 6.49 -18.20
CA HIS A 619 14.90 7.92 -18.37
C HIS A 619 13.75 8.71 -17.75
N LEU A 620 14.06 9.74 -16.97
CA LEU A 620 13.09 10.73 -16.52
C LEU A 620 13.57 12.13 -16.86
N ARG A 621 12.67 12.95 -17.37
CA ARG A 621 12.85 14.35 -17.78
C ARG A 621 11.93 15.24 -16.96
N LEU A 622 12.24 16.53 -16.92
CA LEU A 622 11.35 17.53 -16.35
C LEU A 622 9.97 17.43 -17.02
N ASN A 623 8.90 17.50 -16.23
CA ASN A 623 7.50 17.36 -16.64
C ASN A 623 7.05 15.96 -17.09
N ASP A 624 7.87 14.93 -16.93
CA ASP A 624 7.40 13.56 -17.18
C ASP A 624 6.31 13.16 -16.21
N ARG A 625 5.30 12.45 -16.72
CA ARG A 625 4.30 11.77 -15.90
C ARG A 625 4.88 10.49 -15.36
N VAL A 626 4.83 10.34 -14.04
CA VAL A 626 5.33 9.15 -13.34
C VAL A 626 4.26 8.55 -12.44
N MET A 627 4.42 7.27 -12.13
CA MET A 627 3.61 6.51 -11.20
C MET A 627 4.52 5.86 -10.16
N ILE A 628 4.07 5.86 -8.92
CA ILE A 628 4.75 5.21 -7.80
C ILE A 628 4.53 3.70 -7.87
N LEU A 629 5.61 2.92 -7.72
CA LEU A 629 5.58 1.46 -7.85
C LEU A 629 5.42 0.70 -6.52
N LYS A 630 5.67 1.36 -5.39
CA LYS A 630 5.59 0.74 -4.06
C LYS A 630 5.04 1.71 -3.02
N ASN A 631 4.50 1.15 -1.94
CA ASN A 631 4.08 1.90 -0.77
C ASN A 631 5.30 2.38 0.02
N ASP A 632 5.29 3.63 0.49
CA ASP A 632 6.36 4.19 1.32
C ASP A 632 5.79 5.24 2.30
N LYS A 633 6.01 5.07 3.61
CA LYS A 633 5.54 6.00 4.67
C LYS A 633 6.49 7.18 4.91
N HIS A 634 7.73 7.10 4.42
CA HIS A 634 8.83 7.94 4.85
C HIS A 634 9.41 8.78 3.69
N VAL A 635 8.59 9.15 2.72
CA VAL A 635 9.06 9.92 1.57
C VAL A 635 9.33 11.36 1.99
N PRO A 636 10.58 11.86 1.91
CA PRO A 636 10.88 13.20 2.37
C PRO A 636 10.24 14.26 1.48
N LEU A 637 9.66 15.29 2.09
CA LEU A 637 9.10 16.45 1.40
C LEU A 637 10.17 17.47 1.03
N VAL A 638 9.96 18.16 -0.07
CA VAL A 638 10.84 19.18 -0.65
C VAL A 638 10.10 20.50 -0.73
N ASP A 639 10.83 21.61 -0.52
CA ASP A 639 10.28 22.93 -0.79
C ASP A 639 10.35 23.25 -2.29
N PRO A 640 9.22 23.57 -2.95
CA PRO A 640 9.21 23.81 -4.39
C PRO A 640 9.92 25.09 -4.82
N LYS A 641 10.23 26.01 -3.90
CA LYS A 641 10.96 27.25 -4.22
C LYS A 641 12.48 27.05 -4.18
N THR A 642 12.98 26.21 -3.27
CA THR A 642 14.42 26.02 -3.06
C THR A 642 14.94 24.65 -3.52
N TRP A 643 14.04 23.69 -3.75
CA TRP A 643 14.34 22.28 -3.98
C TRP A 643 15.13 21.60 -2.86
N GLU A 644 15.09 22.19 -1.66
CA GLU A 644 15.68 21.62 -0.46
C GLU A 644 14.64 20.81 0.30
N ARG A 645 15.09 19.71 0.91
CA ARG A 645 14.21 18.90 1.78
C ARG A 645 13.73 19.74 2.95
N ARG A 646 12.48 19.56 3.36
CA ARG A 646 11.85 20.31 4.45
C ARG A 646 12.25 19.70 5.79
N ALA A 647 12.94 20.48 6.62
CA ALA A 647 13.34 20.06 7.96
C ALA A 647 12.12 19.88 8.89
N VAL A 648 12.16 18.91 9.79
CA VAL A 648 11.33 18.97 11.00
C VAL A 648 11.98 19.97 11.95
N LEU A 649 11.23 20.97 12.41
CA LEU A 649 11.73 21.96 13.37
C LEU A 649 11.19 21.62 14.76
N GLY A 650 12.02 21.76 15.80
CA GLY A 650 11.59 21.69 17.20
C GLY A 650 10.90 22.99 17.63
N GLU A 651 10.36 23.01 18.85
CA GLU A 651 9.75 24.21 19.45
C GLU A 651 10.72 25.40 19.52
N ASN A 652 12.02 25.12 19.58
CA ASN A 652 13.11 26.09 19.55
C ASN A 652 13.47 26.60 18.13
N GLY A 653 12.73 26.19 17.09
CA GLY A 653 12.96 26.56 15.70
C GLY A 653 14.19 25.90 15.05
N LEU A 654 14.91 25.02 15.76
CA LEU A 654 16.06 24.30 15.21
C LEU A 654 15.64 23.00 14.52
N GLN A 655 16.37 22.61 13.48
CA GLN A 655 16.14 21.34 12.80
C GLN A 655 16.35 20.18 13.77
N GLN A 656 15.30 19.37 13.93
CA GLN A 656 15.37 18.13 14.68
C GLN A 656 16.31 17.15 13.99
N THR A 657 16.97 16.35 14.80
CA THR A 657 17.83 15.27 14.34
C THR A 657 17.36 13.97 14.97
N ASP A 658 17.61 12.85 14.30
CA ASP A 658 17.51 11.55 14.93
C ASP A 658 18.58 11.41 16.02
N ASP A 659 18.59 10.24 16.66
CA ASP A 659 19.52 9.95 17.75
C ASP A 659 21.00 10.00 17.35
N PHE A 660 21.30 10.04 16.05
CA PHE A 660 22.65 10.09 15.49
C PHE A 660 22.98 11.45 14.87
N GLY A 661 22.19 12.49 15.15
CA GLY A 661 22.45 13.82 14.60
C GLY A 661 22.12 13.91 13.10
N THR A 662 21.47 12.88 12.53
CA THR A 662 20.97 12.91 11.17
C THR A 662 19.75 13.81 11.14
N LYS A 663 19.76 14.80 10.25
CA LYS A 663 18.65 15.71 10.04
C LYS A 663 17.34 14.94 9.78
N ARG A 664 16.31 15.19 10.59
CA ARG A 664 14.94 14.73 10.34
C ARG A 664 14.29 15.62 9.29
N TRP A 665 13.53 14.99 8.40
CA TRP A 665 12.80 15.64 7.34
C TRP A 665 11.31 15.45 7.57
N ARG A 666 10.51 16.43 7.15
CA ARG A 666 9.07 16.20 7.04
C ARG A 666 8.86 15.15 5.97
N GLU A 667 8.05 14.16 6.29
CA GLU A 667 7.80 13.01 5.44
C GLU A 667 6.32 12.97 5.04
N THR A 668 6.02 12.17 4.04
CA THR A 668 4.66 11.87 3.64
C THR A 668 4.52 10.43 3.18
N ILE A 669 3.26 9.96 3.17
CA ILE A 669 2.89 8.63 2.73
C ILE A 669 2.56 8.69 1.25
N VAL A 670 3.16 7.80 0.46
CA VAL A 670 2.80 7.58 -0.95
C VAL A 670 2.40 6.13 -1.16
N ALA A 671 1.39 5.92 -1.99
CA ALA A 671 0.87 4.59 -2.30
C ALA A 671 1.26 4.14 -3.71
N ASN A 672 1.39 2.82 -3.88
CA ASN A 672 1.58 2.20 -5.19
C ASN A 672 0.40 2.55 -6.12
N GLY A 673 0.70 3.18 -7.24
CA GLY A 673 -0.27 3.63 -8.23
C GLY A 673 -0.58 5.11 -8.15
N ASP A 674 -0.13 5.82 -7.12
CA ASP A 674 -0.18 7.28 -7.12
C ASP A 674 0.60 7.82 -8.31
N THR A 675 0.03 8.82 -8.97
CA THR A 675 0.64 9.45 -10.14
C THR A 675 1.11 10.85 -9.81
N GLY A 676 2.25 11.23 -10.34
CA GLY A 676 2.82 12.56 -10.18
C GLY A 676 3.50 13.07 -11.45
N VAL A 677 4.09 14.26 -11.33
CA VAL A 677 4.86 14.90 -12.40
C VAL A 677 6.27 15.19 -11.89
N VAL A 678 7.29 14.91 -12.70
CA VAL A 678 8.66 15.26 -12.36
C VAL A 678 8.82 16.79 -12.36
N ALA A 679 8.99 17.36 -11.18
CA ALA A 679 9.07 18.81 -10.97
C ALA A 679 10.51 19.35 -10.95
N HIS A 680 11.49 18.51 -10.62
CA HIS A 680 12.90 18.90 -10.60
C HIS A 680 13.83 17.69 -10.75
N ILE A 681 14.99 17.90 -11.37
CA ILE A 681 16.08 16.93 -11.47
C ILE A 681 17.38 17.66 -11.15
N ASP A 682 18.06 17.24 -10.08
CA ASP A 682 19.39 17.75 -9.73
C ASP A 682 20.45 16.69 -10.06
N THR A 683 21.16 16.91 -11.16
CA THR A 683 22.23 16.01 -11.63
C THR A 683 23.51 16.12 -10.81
N LYS A 684 23.72 17.21 -10.06
CA LYS A 684 24.89 17.42 -9.21
C LYS A 684 24.72 16.74 -7.84
N ARG A 685 23.53 16.88 -7.25
CA ARG A 685 23.17 16.27 -5.95
C ARG A 685 22.51 14.90 -6.10
N HIS A 686 22.23 14.46 -7.33
CA HIS A 686 21.69 13.14 -7.70
C HIS A 686 20.33 12.80 -7.08
N PHE A 687 19.35 13.69 -7.27
CA PHE A 687 17.96 13.42 -6.88
C PHE A 687 16.94 13.97 -7.88
N VAL A 688 15.74 13.40 -7.83
CA VAL A 688 14.55 13.80 -8.57
C VAL A 688 13.49 14.26 -7.55
N VAL A 689 12.71 15.28 -7.91
CA VAL A 689 11.53 15.70 -7.16
C VAL A 689 10.29 15.41 -7.99
N VAL A 690 9.35 14.68 -7.41
CA VAL A 690 8.05 14.37 -8.04
C VAL A 690 6.96 15.11 -7.30
N GLN A 691 6.17 15.90 -8.01
CA GLN A 691 4.97 16.53 -7.48
C GLN A 691 3.81 15.54 -7.49
N ILE A 692 3.26 15.24 -6.32
CA ILE A 692 2.10 14.37 -6.11
C ILE A 692 1.04 15.19 -5.37
N GLY A 693 -0.10 15.45 -6.02
CA GLY A 693 -1.09 16.39 -5.47
C GLY A 693 -0.47 17.78 -5.21
N GLN A 694 -0.48 18.23 -3.96
CA GLN A 694 0.12 19.49 -3.50
C GLN A 694 1.52 19.32 -2.89
N GLN A 695 2.01 18.09 -2.82
CA GLN A 695 3.27 17.75 -2.17
C GLN A 695 4.38 17.54 -3.20
N TYR A 696 5.61 17.83 -2.79
CA TYR A 696 6.82 17.64 -3.60
C TYR A 696 7.70 16.62 -2.90
N CYS A 697 7.83 15.44 -3.51
CA CYS A 697 8.42 14.26 -2.91
C CYS A 697 9.85 14.03 -3.42
N TYR A 698 10.78 13.78 -2.51
CA TYR A 698 12.19 13.53 -2.79
C TYR A 698 12.45 12.07 -3.18
N TYR A 699 13.12 11.85 -4.31
CA TYR A 699 13.61 10.54 -4.73
C TYR A 699 15.09 10.62 -5.07
N SER A 700 15.92 9.82 -4.38
CA SER A 700 17.33 9.70 -4.75
C SER A 700 17.46 8.98 -6.10
N PHE A 701 18.46 9.31 -6.91
CA PHE A 701 18.71 8.63 -8.19
C PHE A 701 18.81 7.10 -8.07
N GLY A 702 19.32 6.61 -6.93
CA GLY A 702 19.44 5.18 -6.66
C GLY A 702 18.12 4.50 -6.34
N SER A 703 17.06 5.23 -5.99
CA SER A 703 15.74 4.68 -5.66
C SER A 703 14.74 4.76 -6.82
N VAL A 704 14.94 5.71 -7.74
CA VAL A 704 14.10 5.92 -8.93
C VAL A 704 13.74 4.63 -9.68
N PRO A 705 14.66 3.70 -10.03
CA PRO A 705 14.30 2.52 -10.82
C PRO A 705 13.34 1.56 -10.11
N ARG A 706 13.29 1.61 -8.78
CA ARG A 706 12.43 0.76 -7.95
C ARG A 706 11.11 1.44 -7.62
N ASP A 707 11.16 2.75 -7.45
CA ASP A 707 10.07 3.50 -6.84
C ASP A 707 9.19 4.20 -7.89
N LEU A 708 9.73 4.48 -9.08
CA LEU A 708 9.07 5.30 -10.11
C LEU A 708 9.07 4.62 -11.48
N THR A 709 7.98 4.78 -12.22
CA THR A 709 7.88 4.43 -13.64
C THR A 709 7.12 5.50 -14.41
N LEU A 710 7.32 5.61 -15.72
CA LEU A 710 6.51 6.49 -16.57
C LEU A 710 5.02 6.11 -16.55
N ALA A 711 4.15 7.11 -16.75
CA ALA A 711 2.70 6.98 -16.59
C ALA A 711 1.88 7.67 -17.70
N TYR A 712 2.39 7.76 -18.92
CA TYR A 712 1.60 8.21 -20.09
C TYR A 712 0.55 7.16 -20.49
N ALA A 713 0.93 5.89 -20.39
CA ALA A 713 0.08 4.71 -20.49
C ALA A 713 0.02 4.01 -19.13
N ILE A 714 -1.19 3.61 -18.74
CA ILE A 714 -1.44 2.90 -17.47
C ILE A 714 -2.39 1.72 -17.68
N THR A 715 -2.50 0.85 -16.68
CA THR A 715 -3.48 -0.24 -16.70
C THR A 715 -4.85 0.24 -16.23
N VAL A 716 -5.91 -0.49 -16.59
CA VAL A 716 -7.30 -0.12 -16.24
C VAL A 716 -7.53 0.04 -14.74
N HIS A 717 -6.95 -0.84 -13.92
CA HIS A 717 -7.02 -0.75 -12.46
C HIS A 717 -6.41 0.55 -11.93
N LYS A 718 -5.29 0.99 -12.51
CA LYS A 718 -4.61 2.25 -12.13
C LYS A 718 -5.30 3.49 -12.72
N ALA A 719 -6.23 3.31 -13.66
CA ALA A 719 -7.04 4.38 -14.24
C ALA A 719 -8.31 4.70 -13.42
N GLN A 720 -8.66 3.88 -12.42
CA GLN A 720 -9.82 4.11 -11.56
C GLN A 720 -9.72 5.47 -10.83
N GLY A 721 -10.87 6.07 -10.52
CA GLY A 721 -10.95 7.37 -9.85
C GLY A 721 -10.58 8.58 -10.73
N GLY A 722 -10.29 8.39 -12.02
CA GLY A 722 -9.77 9.46 -12.87
C GLY A 722 -10.37 9.56 -14.27
N GLN A 723 -10.80 10.75 -14.68
CA GLN A 723 -11.37 10.99 -16.01
C GLN A 723 -10.37 11.65 -16.97
N ALA A 724 -10.64 11.58 -18.27
CA ALA A 724 -9.90 12.28 -19.34
C ALA A 724 -10.82 12.62 -20.52
N ASP A 725 -10.53 13.71 -21.25
CA ASP A 725 -11.27 14.08 -22.47
C ASP A 725 -11.24 12.97 -23.50
N THR A 726 -10.06 12.43 -23.81
CA THR A 726 -9.90 11.31 -24.73
C THR A 726 -9.35 10.08 -24.02
N VAL A 727 -10.08 8.98 -24.04
CA VAL A 727 -9.61 7.69 -23.54
C VAL A 727 -9.30 6.78 -24.71
N ILE A 728 -8.08 6.23 -24.72
CA ILE A 728 -7.59 5.31 -25.75
C ILE A 728 -7.35 3.96 -25.08
N ALA A 729 -8.19 2.97 -25.38
CA ALA A 729 -8.10 1.63 -24.84
C ALA A 729 -7.42 0.68 -25.84
N ILE A 730 -6.36 0.01 -25.39
CA ILE A 730 -5.57 -0.94 -26.17
C ILE A 730 -5.74 -2.33 -25.59
N VAL A 731 -6.21 -3.26 -26.42
CA VAL A 731 -6.33 -4.68 -26.06
C VAL A 731 -5.67 -5.52 -27.13
N ASN A 732 -4.69 -6.34 -26.75
CA ASN A 732 -4.13 -7.35 -27.63
C ASN A 732 -3.90 -8.70 -26.92
N GLY A 733 -4.37 -9.76 -27.56
CA GLY A 733 -4.33 -11.14 -27.07
C GLY A 733 -5.49 -11.50 -26.13
N ALA A 734 -5.64 -12.79 -25.82
CA ALA A 734 -6.72 -13.34 -25.00
C ALA A 734 -6.49 -13.17 -23.49
N ASP A 735 -6.07 -11.98 -23.06
CA ASP A 735 -5.73 -11.71 -21.66
C ASP A 735 -6.92 -11.94 -20.71
N MET A 736 -6.64 -12.43 -19.49
CA MET A 736 -7.60 -12.60 -18.41
C MET A 736 -8.04 -11.26 -17.80
N MET A 737 -7.23 -10.20 -17.94
CA MET A 737 -7.55 -8.88 -17.36
C MET A 737 -8.66 -8.11 -18.08
N LEU A 738 -9.12 -8.56 -19.27
CA LEU A 738 -10.28 -7.97 -19.93
C LEU A 738 -11.55 -8.71 -19.52
N ASN A 739 -12.48 -7.99 -18.92
CA ASN A 739 -13.86 -8.41 -18.61
C ASN A 739 -14.85 -7.24 -18.79
N ALA A 740 -16.15 -7.50 -18.64
CA ALA A 740 -17.20 -6.49 -18.77
C ALA A 740 -16.97 -5.25 -17.88
N GLN A 741 -16.63 -5.45 -16.60
CA GLN A 741 -16.40 -4.36 -15.64
C GLN A 741 -15.19 -3.52 -16.01
N SER A 742 -14.07 -4.13 -16.42
CA SER A 742 -12.86 -3.42 -16.85
C SER A 742 -13.12 -2.55 -18.09
N PHE A 743 -13.88 -3.07 -19.06
CA PHE A 743 -14.21 -2.33 -20.27
C PHE A 743 -15.19 -1.19 -19.98
N TYR A 744 -16.19 -1.44 -19.13
CA TYR A 744 -17.09 -0.41 -18.61
C TYR A 744 -16.33 0.67 -17.83
N THR A 745 -15.40 0.30 -16.95
CA THR A 745 -14.55 1.25 -16.23
C THR A 745 -13.77 2.11 -17.23
N ALA A 746 -13.12 1.51 -18.24
CA ALA A 746 -12.41 2.27 -19.27
C ALA A 746 -13.34 3.25 -20.03
N LEU A 747 -14.52 2.79 -20.45
CA LEU A 747 -15.53 3.63 -21.12
C LEU A 747 -15.94 4.83 -20.25
N THR A 748 -16.28 4.58 -18.99
CA THR A 748 -16.79 5.59 -18.05
C THR A 748 -15.74 6.61 -17.59
N ARG A 749 -14.44 6.38 -17.88
CA ARG A 749 -13.40 7.41 -17.69
C ARG A 749 -13.42 8.50 -18.77
N THR A 750 -14.19 8.34 -19.84
CA THR A 750 -14.23 9.26 -20.99
C THR A 750 -15.06 10.50 -20.69
N GLN A 751 -14.53 11.68 -21.04
CA GLN A 751 -15.23 12.97 -20.99
C GLN A 751 -15.65 13.50 -22.37
N GLN A 752 -14.94 13.18 -23.44
CA GLN A 752 -15.31 13.61 -24.79
C GLN A 752 -15.27 12.49 -25.82
N GLN A 753 -14.20 11.70 -25.91
CA GLN A 753 -14.03 10.69 -26.98
C GLN A 753 -13.42 9.39 -26.47
N PHE A 754 -14.02 8.26 -26.84
CA PHE A 754 -13.47 6.93 -26.54
C PHE A 754 -12.99 6.27 -27.82
N ILE A 755 -11.73 5.82 -27.82
CA ILE A 755 -11.10 5.13 -28.94
C ILE A 755 -10.61 3.77 -28.46
N PHE A 756 -10.91 2.71 -29.20
CA PHE A 756 -10.45 1.36 -28.89
C PHE A 756 -9.75 0.71 -30.08
N PHE A 757 -8.64 0.03 -29.81
CA PHE A 757 -7.96 -0.83 -30.76
C PHE A 757 -7.76 -2.23 -30.17
N GLY A 758 -8.35 -3.25 -30.82
CA GLY A 758 -8.22 -4.64 -30.40
C GLY A 758 -9.12 -5.61 -31.15
N ASP A 759 -9.01 -6.91 -30.87
CA ASP A 759 -9.80 -7.95 -31.52
C ASP A 759 -11.24 -7.98 -30.97
N PHE A 760 -12.22 -7.73 -31.84
CA PHE A 760 -13.64 -7.76 -31.45
C PHE A 760 -14.09 -9.14 -30.97
N ARG A 761 -13.48 -10.23 -31.43
CA ARG A 761 -13.77 -11.59 -30.92
C ARG A 761 -13.41 -11.71 -29.46
N VAL A 762 -12.26 -11.17 -29.07
CA VAL A 762 -11.80 -11.16 -27.67
C VAL A 762 -12.71 -10.26 -26.84
N LEU A 763 -13.01 -9.05 -27.33
CA LEU A 763 -13.90 -8.12 -26.64
C LEU A 763 -15.27 -8.76 -26.39
N LEU A 764 -15.94 -9.23 -27.45
CA LEU A 764 -17.24 -9.90 -27.37
C LEU A 764 -17.19 -11.13 -26.44
N ALA A 765 -16.16 -11.97 -26.53
CA ALA A 765 -16.05 -13.16 -25.69
C ALA A 765 -15.83 -12.82 -24.21
N ARG A 766 -15.09 -11.76 -23.90
CA ARG A 766 -14.80 -11.32 -22.52
C ARG A 766 -15.89 -10.44 -21.91
N THR A 767 -16.75 -9.86 -22.75
CA THR A 767 -17.97 -9.16 -22.32
C THR A 767 -19.21 -10.05 -22.39
N LYS A 768 -19.11 -11.29 -22.89
CA LYS A 768 -20.19 -12.27 -22.85
C LYS A 768 -20.47 -12.63 -21.39
N ILE A 769 -21.75 -12.58 -21.02
CA ILE A 769 -22.20 -12.84 -19.67
C ILE A 769 -22.44 -14.34 -19.49
N TYR A 770 -21.59 -14.98 -18.68
CA TYR A 770 -21.93 -16.23 -18.00
C TYR A 770 -22.43 -15.86 -16.60
N PRO A 771 -23.56 -16.40 -16.13
CA PRO A 771 -24.04 -16.18 -14.77
C PRO A 771 -23.24 -17.03 -13.78
N ILE A 772 -21.93 -16.80 -13.62
CA ILE A 772 -21.13 -17.47 -12.58
C ILE A 772 -20.12 -16.49 -11.97
N ASP A 773 -20.02 -16.58 -10.64
CA ASP A 773 -19.17 -15.93 -9.64
C ASP A 773 -19.61 -14.56 -9.10
N ALA A 774 -20.50 -14.60 -8.09
CA ALA A 774 -20.42 -13.68 -6.97
C ALA A 774 -19.08 -13.89 -6.27
N ARG A 775 -18.45 -12.81 -5.78
CA ARG A 775 -17.40 -12.96 -4.77
C ARG A 775 -18.00 -13.72 -3.59
N HIS A 776 -17.28 -14.71 -3.10
CA HIS A 776 -17.66 -15.42 -1.88
C HIS A 776 -17.21 -14.57 -0.70
N ASP A 777 -18.10 -13.71 -0.21
CA ASP A 777 -17.91 -12.91 1.01
C ASP A 777 -18.95 -13.25 2.08
N LEU A 778 -18.58 -13.16 3.36
CA LEU A 778 -19.50 -13.46 4.46
C LEU A 778 -20.37 -12.26 4.80
N LEU A 779 -19.90 -11.04 4.54
CA LEU A 779 -20.63 -9.82 4.85
C LEU A 779 -22.02 -9.82 4.22
N GLY A 780 -22.15 -10.10 2.92
CA GLY A 780 -23.45 -10.17 2.26
C GLY A 780 -24.39 -11.20 2.92
N SER A 781 -23.87 -12.37 3.29
CA SER A 781 -24.66 -13.40 3.99
C SER A 781 -25.04 -13.01 5.42
N PHE A 782 -24.19 -12.26 6.12
CA PHE A 782 -24.48 -11.76 7.47
C PHE A 782 -25.52 -10.66 7.47
N LEU A 783 -25.43 -9.72 6.53
CA LEU A 783 -26.41 -8.66 6.36
C LEU A 783 -27.78 -9.25 6.00
N SER A 784 -27.84 -10.13 4.99
CA SER A 784 -29.08 -10.74 4.53
C SER A 784 -29.69 -11.75 5.51
N GLY A 785 -29.00 -12.08 6.61
CA GLY A 785 -29.39 -13.12 7.57
C GLY A 785 -29.34 -14.56 7.06
N GLN A 786 -28.75 -14.82 5.88
CA GLN A 786 -28.56 -16.18 5.37
C GLN A 786 -27.59 -16.99 6.25
N LEU A 787 -26.56 -16.31 6.75
CA LEU A 787 -25.69 -16.77 7.81
C LEU A 787 -25.82 -15.78 8.96
N THR A 788 -25.70 -16.24 10.19
CA THR A 788 -25.59 -15.33 11.32
C THR A 788 -24.17 -15.38 11.86
N VAL A 789 -23.67 -14.24 12.33
CA VAL A 789 -22.32 -14.15 12.89
C VAL A 789 -22.17 -15.16 14.05
N ASP A 790 -23.16 -15.27 14.93
CA ASP A 790 -23.10 -16.15 16.10
C ASP A 790 -23.39 -17.63 15.82
N THR A 791 -23.90 -17.97 14.63
CA THR A 791 -24.17 -19.37 14.24
C THR A 791 -23.36 -19.81 13.02
N PHE A 792 -22.38 -19.02 12.58
CA PHE A 792 -21.54 -19.37 11.43
C PHE A 792 -20.69 -20.62 11.71
N SER A 793 -20.25 -20.80 12.94
CA SER A 793 -19.45 -21.95 13.37
C SER A 793 -19.91 -22.43 14.74
N ARG A 794 -19.20 -23.41 15.32
CA ARG A 794 -19.42 -23.81 16.71
C ARG A 794 -19.02 -22.74 17.73
N TYR A 795 -18.30 -21.71 17.30
CA TYR A 795 -17.88 -20.58 18.11
C TYR A 795 -18.75 -19.37 17.82
N THR A 796 -19.22 -18.71 18.90
CA THR A 796 -19.89 -17.42 18.80
C THR A 796 -18.90 -16.33 18.41
N PHE A 797 -19.39 -15.17 17.97
CA PHE A 797 -18.51 -14.07 17.60
C PHE A 797 -17.59 -13.64 18.75
N ASP A 798 -18.16 -13.47 19.93
CA ASP A 798 -17.43 -12.98 21.10
C ASP A 798 -16.37 -14.00 21.57
N GLN A 799 -16.60 -15.30 21.37
CA GLN A 799 -15.61 -16.35 21.61
C GLN A 799 -14.43 -16.24 20.64
N VAL A 800 -14.69 -15.91 19.37
CA VAL A 800 -13.63 -15.71 18.37
C VAL A 800 -12.83 -14.45 18.68
N LEU A 801 -13.49 -13.36 19.07
CA LEU A 801 -12.81 -12.14 19.53
C LEU A 801 -11.93 -12.44 20.74
N ALA A 802 -12.47 -13.05 21.80
CA ALA A 802 -11.68 -13.40 22.99
C ALA A 802 -10.47 -14.31 22.66
N TRP A 803 -10.59 -15.17 21.65
CA TRP A 803 -9.47 -15.96 21.14
C TRP A 803 -8.42 -15.10 20.43
N LEU A 804 -8.84 -14.15 19.57
CA LEU A 804 -7.94 -13.20 18.91
C LEU A 804 -7.20 -12.34 19.94
N ASP A 805 -7.88 -11.91 21.01
CA ASP A 805 -7.31 -11.11 22.11
C ASP A 805 -6.18 -11.85 22.79
N LYS A 806 -6.44 -13.10 23.16
CA LYS A 806 -5.48 -13.97 23.80
C LYS A 806 -4.27 -14.18 22.89
N ARG A 807 -4.49 -14.41 21.60
CA ARG A 807 -3.41 -14.56 20.60
C ARG A 807 -2.62 -13.26 20.41
N HIS A 808 -3.29 -12.12 20.44
CA HIS A 808 -2.64 -10.82 20.35
C HIS A 808 -1.77 -10.57 21.59
N ALA A 809 -2.27 -10.87 22.79
CA ALA A 809 -1.52 -10.77 24.05
C ALA A 809 -0.34 -11.76 24.12
N GLU A 810 -0.50 -13.00 23.67
CA GLU A 810 0.60 -13.98 23.55
C GLU A 810 1.68 -13.50 22.58
N ARG A 811 1.28 -12.87 21.47
CA ARG A 811 2.22 -12.25 20.54
C ARG A 811 2.91 -11.03 21.14
N LEU A 812 2.20 -10.16 21.84
CA LEU A 812 2.74 -8.97 22.52
C LEU A 812 3.70 -9.34 23.66
N SER A 813 3.38 -10.37 24.45
CA SER A 813 4.27 -10.88 25.51
C SER A 813 5.52 -11.59 24.97
N THR A 814 5.48 -12.03 23.71
CA THR A 814 6.65 -12.51 22.95
C THR A 814 7.23 -11.45 22.02
N ARG A 815 6.66 -10.22 22.00
CA ARG A 815 7.23 -9.08 21.29
C ARG A 815 8.38 -8.50 22.10
N PRO A 816 9.39 -7.95 21.44
CA PRO A 816 10.52 -7.41 22.14
C PRO A 816 10.45 -5.87 22.23
N ALA A 817 11.29 -5.31 23.08
CA ALA A 817 11.11 -4.08 23.87
C ALA A 817 10.81 -2.74 23.15
N LEU A 818 10.74 -2.67 21.82
CA LEU A 818 10.65 -1.38 21.10
C LEU A 818 9.25 -0.75 21.04
N GLU A 819 8.19 -1.50 21.31
CA GLU A 819 6.82 -0.96 21.38
C GLU A 819 6.36 -0.69 22.81
N ALA A 820 7.15 -1.08 23.81
CA ALA A 820 6.85 -0.85 25.22
C ALA A 820 6.88 0.64 25.61
N GLU A 821 7.46 1.52 24.77
CA GLU A 821 7.50 2.97 25.01
C GLU A 821 6.40 3.77 24.27
N GLU A 822 5.71 3.22 23.26
CA GLU A 822 4.69 3.98 22.48
C GLU A 822 3.27 3.40 22.49
N VAL A 823 3.06 2.15 22.92
CA VAL A 823 1.71 1.62 23.12
C VAL A 823 1.61 1.10 24.54
N LYS A 824 0.97 1.86 25.43
CA LYS A 824 0.44 1.26 26.66
C LYS A 824 -0.59 0.22 26.20
N PRO A 825 -0.39 -1.10 26.44
CA PRO A 825 -1.47 -2.03 26.22
C PRO A 825 -2.63 -1.57 27.10
N SER A 826 -3.78 -1.25 26.49
CA SER A 826 -4.97 -1.00 27.30
C SER A 826 -5.26 -2.26 28.13
N GLU A 827 -5.58 -2.07 29.41
CA GLU A 827 -5.73 -3.15 30.38
C GLU A 827 -7.00 -4.00 30.16
N GLN A 828 -7.87 -3.60 29.21
CA GLN A 828 -9.16 -4.26 28.95
C GLN A 828 -9.08 -5.24 27.76
N PRO A 829 -9.72 -6.44 27.85
CA PRO A 829 -9.88 -7.38 26.73
C PRO A 829 -10.58 -6.72 25.53
N PHE A 830 -10.31 -7.14 24.27
CA PHE A 830 -11.06 -6.59 23.15
C PHE A 830 -12.54 -7.01 23.20
N ALA A 831 -12.90 -8.17 23.76
CA ALA A 831 -14.31 -8.48 24.02
C ALA A 831 -14.97 -7.41 24.92
N VAL A 832 -14.22 -6.80 25.85
CA VAL A 832 -14.70 -5.69 26.70
C VAL A 832 -14.66 -4.37 25.95
N ARG A 833 -13.65 -4.07 25.13
CA ARG A 833 -13.62 -2.84 24.30
C ARG A 833 -14.64 -2.87 23.16
N TYR A 834 -14.92 -4.06 22.63
CA TYR A 834 -15.95 -4.33 21.64
C TYR A 834 -17.33 -4.33 22.29
N ALA A 835 -17.45 -4.90 23.51
CA ALA A 835 -18.63 -4.73 24.33
C ALA A 835 -18.82 -3.26 24.72
N GLU A 836 -17.80 -2.45 25.03
CA GLU A 836 -17.90 -1.00 25.26
C GLU A 836 -18.22 -0.24 23.97
N GLN A 837 -17.68 -0.66 22.81
CA GLN A 837 -18.11 -0.20 21.48
C GLN A 837 -19.60 -0.48 21.26
N LEU A 838 -20.16 -1.56 21.80
CA LEU A 838 -21.58 -1.93 21.68
C LEU A 838 -22.46 -1.45 22.86
N ASP A 839 -21.91 -1.27 24.07
CA ASP A 839 -22.57 -0.87 25.33
C ASP A 839 -22.61 0.65 25.44
N ILE A 840 -21.67 1.39 24.84
CA ILE A 840 -21.90 2.82 24.55
C ILE A 840 -23.07 2.98 23.56
N LEU A 841 -23.47 1.91 22.88
CA LEU A 841 -24.59 1.88 21.95
C LEU A 841 -25.87 1.24 22.52
N ASP A 842 -25.82 0.47 23.62
CA ASP A 842 -27.01 -0.09 24.32
C ASP A 842 -27.23 0.42 25.78
N GLN A 843 -26.21 0.77 26.57
CA GLN A 843 -26.33 1.06 28.02
C GLN A 843 -26.63 2.53 28.43
N ILE A 844 -26.80 3.47 27.49
CA ILE A 844 -27.38 4.80 27.80
C ILE A 844 -28.89 4.82 27.47
N VAL A 845 -29.58 3.72 27.71
CA VAL A 845 -31.06 3.69 27.77
C VAL A 845 -31.56 3.59 29.21
N ASP A 846 -30.79 3.00 30.13
CA ASP A 846 -31.24 2.84 31.53
C ASP A 846 -30.72 3.92 32.49
N GLU A 847 -29.54 4.53 32.27
CA GLU A 847 -29.03 5.56 33.19
C GLU A 847 -29.64 6.96 32.98
N VAL A 848 -30.27 7.23 31.84
CA VAL A 848 -31.03 8.49 31.62
C VAL A 848 -32.46 8.40 32.18
N ALA A 849 -32.98 7.20 32.43
CA ALA A 849 -34.27 6.99 33.09
C ALA A 849 -34.22 7.19 34.62
N GLN A 850 -33.03 7.32 35.22
CA GLN A 850 -32.87 7.49 36.67
C GLN A 850 -32.27 8.85 37.11
N LEU A 851 -32.05 9.79 36.19
CA LEU A 851 -31.68 11.15 36.58
C LEU A 851 -32.91 11.89 37.12
N PRO A 852 -32.91 12.35 38.39
CA PRO A 852 -34.04 13.09 38.95
C PRO A 852 -34.22 14.41 38.18
N ALA A 853 -35.47 14.68 37.79
CA ALA A 853 -35.87 15.90 37.08
C ALA A 853 -35.22 17.15 37.70
N ARG A 854 -34.39 17.85 36.92
CA ARG A 854 -33.86 19.16 37.31
C ARG A 854 -35.03 20.10 37.60
N LYS A 855 -35.12 20.56 38.85
CA LYS A 855 -36.03 21.65 39.23
C LYS A 855 -35.73 22.89 38.38
N PRO A 856 -36.75 23.64 37.93
CA PRO A 856 -36.53 24.90 37.24
C PRO A 856 -35.86 25.88 38.20
N ALA A 857 -34.79 26.52 37.73
CA ALA A 857 -34.10 27.57 38.46
C ALA A 857 -35.06 28.73 38.72
N ARG A 858 -35.22 29.09 40.00
CA ARG A 858 -35.80 30.37 40.43
C ARG A 858 -34.73 31.45 40.34
N ASP A 859 -35.18 32.64 39.96
CA ASP A 859 -34.49 33.93 39.91
C ASP A 859 -33.35 34.11 40.94
N VAL A 860 -32.15 34.47 40.45
CA VAL A 860 -31.35 35.67 40.80
C VAL A 860 -30.42 35.99 39.64
#